data_AF-V4HNV4-F1
#
_entry.id   AF-V4HNV4-F1
#
_cell.length_a   1.000
_cell.length_b   1.000
_cell.length_c   1.000
_cell.angle_alpha   90.00
_cell.angle_beta   90.00
_cell.angle_gamma   90.00
#
_symmetry.space_group_name_H-M   'P 1'
#
loop_
_entity.id
_entity.type
_entity.pdbx_description
1 polymer ?
#
loop_
_entity_poly.entity_id
_entity_poly.type
_entity_poly.pdbx_seq_one_letter_code
_entity_poly.pdbx_strand_id
1 'polypeptide(L)'
;MNIKRTKQLLLMGSCLLPSALICSNALATTGAVPQNNYCASSGGGNYEHIAGVSAGGVNNTSSGQSAYTDYTNLTAELSVGQNQITLTPGFVNNAYTEYWSVYIDLNNDGDFSDIDELVGSGNGRSALTTTLDIPASAEGVTSRMRIAMKYNSPVANACENFNSGEVEDYSVTIKKRDTTQLENTCLSQTPTDQSALVDGVPVCVKSSSQFQSFSVPGADTAGSVAITTSYGQGNLTLEARNGEGGYPRPGDDSIRSKHIGNTECVVISNPTKYWTNIVMRGLFKGATIVADLGATSCRKEPGPIDPGNVAYEFSHVNVIIFPISFNGTPLPWSRDQINADMETVKQYYAEQSYGRFNVTWEIKPEIYINEPKSKYDSDTKAWHQLYADKIAEAGVDMNFPGEANLVMMAAPQVSTINSQAGPPFIQLYHHKPGTIAHEMGHAMGLRHSMSVEAGNHVINSGNDTIRNYGNPHAMMGMGAHTLEEYNLMYKSYFKGWLTDAEVPLITSSGTYRIYAFDHGTANGTNAPGNIGLRLMSGNGDYTYWLEYRTTNDRYNTNTKNGVLVNIKGYMENEPLPSFWNHRSALLDMTPNSKDNSRWAQEDETDAELAIGKSFTDPWNGFKITPIARGGQEDSANAWIDVKVEKL
;
A
#
# COMPACT_ATOMS: atom_id res chain seq x y z
N MET A 1 57.57 23.17 -28.67
CA MET A 1 56.36 23.48 -27.88
C MET A 1 56.08 22.26 -27.00
N ASN A 2 56.27 22.45 -25.69
CA ASN A 2 56.45 21.48 -24.58
C ASN A 2 55.52 20.24 -24.61
N ILE A 3 56.02 18.98 -24.72
CA ILE A 3 56.57 18.06 -23.68
C ILE A 3 55.62 17.89 -22.48
N LYS A 4 54.63 16.98 -22.51
CA LYS A 4 54.60 15.52 -22.23
C LYS A 4 55.07 15.07 -20.83
N ARG A 5 54.09 14.63 -20.03
CA ARG A 5 54.18 13.71 -18.88
C ARG A 5 54.81 12.37 -19.27
N THR A 6 55.57 11.72 -18.37
CA THR A 6 55.29 10.32 -17.95
C THR A 6 56.07 9.86 -16.70
N LYS A 7 55.31 9.33 -15.72
CA LYS A 7 55.48 8.07 -14.94
C LYS A 7 56.68 7.88 -14.00
N GLN A 8 56.36 7.54 -12.75
CA GLN A 8 56.75 6.23 -12.19
C GLN A 8 55.84 5.78 -11.04
N LEU A 9 55.69 4.46 -10.95
CA LEU A 9 54.84 3.63 -10.11
C LEU A 9 55.79 2.72 -9.32
N LEU A 10 55.63 2.53 -8.00
CA LEU A 10 55.77 1.20 -7.37
C LEU A 10 55.38 1.17 -5.88
N LEU A 11 54.56 0.16 -5.60
CA LEU A 11 54.25 -0.65 -4.42
C LEU A 11 55.08 -0.61 -3.12
N MET A 12 54.32 -0.91 -2.04
CA MET A 12 54.62 -1.68 -0.82
C MET A 12 55.37 -1.02 0.35
N GLY A 13 54.69 -0.98 1.50
CA GLY A 13 55.25 -0.62 2.79
C GLY A 13 54.21 -0.65 3.92
N SER A 14 53.87 -1.84 4.39
CA SER A 14 53.17 -2.08 5.65
C SER A 14 54.07 -1.74 6.85
N CYS A 15 53.55 -1.01 7.84
CA CYS A 15 53.86 -1.19 9.27
C CYS A 15 53.15 -0.14 10.14
N LEU A 16 52.37 -0.64 11.11
CA LEU A 16 52.39 -0.33 12.53
C LEU A 16 52.35 1.15 12.99
N LEU A 17 51.34 1.43 13.82
CA LEU A 17 51.26 2.41 14.94
C LEU A 17 52.59 3.12 15.28
N PRO A 18 52.55 4.42 15.59
CA PRO A 18 52.45 4.75 17.02
C PRO A 18 51.69 6.05 17.38
N SER A 19 51.29 6.04 18.64
CA SER A 19 50.94 7.17 19.51
C SER A 19 51.84 8.41 19.35
N ALA A 20 51.22 9.60 19.34
CA ALA A 20 51.64 10.82 20.04
C ALA A 20 50.54 11.88 19.83
N LEU A 21 49.72 12.18 20.85
CA LEU A 21 49.93 13.30 21.78
C LEU A 21 50.21 14.63 21.05
N ILE A 22 49.15 15.41 20.82
CA ILE A 22 49.24 16.87 20.75
C ILE A 22 48.19 17.44 21.71
N CYS A 23 48.70 18.08 22.77
CA CYS A 23 47.96 18.93 23.68
C CYS A 23 47.30 20.09 22.93
N SER A 24 45.99 20.27 23.12
CA SER A 24 45.35 21.57 23.05
C SER A 24 44.81 21.90 24.44
N ASN A 25 45.45 22.86 25.09
CA ASN A 25 44.96 23.48 26.32
C ASN A 25 43.66 24.22 26.01
N ALA A 26 42.52 23.57 26.23
CA ALA A 26 41.30 24.27 26.56
C ALA A 26 41.36 24.56 28.07
N LEU A 27 41.41 25.85 28.42
CA LEU A 27 41.22 26.30 29.79
C LEU A 27 39.93 25.66 30.31
N ALA A 28 40.06 24.72 31.25
CA ALA A 28 38.97 24.36 32.13
C ALA A 28 38.73 25.57 33.04
N THR A 29 37.90 26.50 32.57
CA THR A 29 37.11 27.30 33.50
C THR A 29 36.27 26.28 34.26
N THR A 30 36.61 26.06 35.52
CA THR A 30 35.74 25.39 36.48
C THR A 30 34.46 26.22 36.57
N GLY A 31 33.52 25.97 35.66
CA GLY A 31 32.14 26.38 35.81
C GLY A 31 31.66 25.69 37.06
N ALA A 32 31.38 26.48 38.09
CA ALA A 32 30.68 26.00 39.26
C ALA A 32 29.41 25.28 38.79
N VAL A 33 29.16 24.09 39.31
CA VAL A 33 27.83 23.48 39.27
C VAL A 33 26.88 24.55 39.84
N PRO A 34 25.86 25.02 39.09
CA PRO A 34 24.87 25.92 39.68
C PRO A 34 24.27 25.19 40.88
N GLN A 35 24.28 25.82 42.05
CA GLN A 35 23.38 25.34 43.09
C GLN A 35 21.96 25.49 42.56
N ASN A 36 21.24 24.37 42.41
CA ASN A 36 19.81 24.31 42.09
C ASN A 36 19.02 25.22 43.04
N ASN A 37 18.80 26.46 42.62
CA ASN A 37 17.94 27.42 43.30
C ASN A 37 16.76 27.71 42.40
N TYR A 38 15.93 26.68 42.17
CA TYR A 38 14.61 26.87 41.60
C TYR A 38 13.90 28.00 42.36
N CYS A 39 13.26 28.88 41.62
CA CYS A 39 12.54 29.99 42.23
C CYS A 39 11.49 29.49 43.23
N ALA A 40 11.29 30.26 44.30
CA ALA A 40 10.21 29.98 45.25
C ALA A 40 8.85 30.20 44.56
N SER A 41 7.90 29.31 44.84
CA SER A 41 6.50 29.43 44.44
C SER A 41 5.66 28.82 45.56
N SER A 42 4.53 29.44 45.86
CA SER A 42 3.63 28.98 46.92
C SER A 42 2.20 29.37 46.62
N GLY A 43 1.29 28.45 46.91
CA GLY A 43 -0.13 28.73 47.00
C GLY A 43 -0.55 29.24 48.37
N GLY A 44 -1.80 28.98 48.72
CA GLY A 44 -2.41 29.43 49.96
C GLY A 44 -3.89 29.05 50.03
N GLY A 45 -4.57 29.56 51.05
CA GLY A 45 -5.98 29.26 51.28
C GLY A 45 -6.18 27.97 52.07
N ASN A 46 -7.43 27.72 52.47
CA ASN A 46 -7.80 26.57 53.30
C ASN A 46 -8.88 25.70 52.62
N TYR A 47 -9.27 26.02 51.37
CA TYR A 47 -10.44 25.40 50.74
C TYR A 47 -10.09 24.48 49.58
N GLU A 48 -8.89 24.56 49.02
CA GLU A 48 -8.46 23.81 47.84
C GLU A 48 -7.03 23.29 48.05
N HIS A 49 -6.72 22.14 47.45
CA HIS A 49 -5.38 21.54 47.44
C HIS A 49 -5.24 20.58 46.24
N ILE A 50 -4.02 20.16 45.94
CA ILE A 50 -3.76 19.12 44.95
C ILE A 50 -3.98 17.77 45.65
N ALA A 51 -5.15 17.14 45.45
CA ALA A 51 -5.47 15.86 46.09
C ALA A 51 -4.73 14.67 45.46
N GLY A 52 -4.31 14.78 44.20
CA GLY A 52 -3.45 13.76 43.62
C GLY A 52 -2.88 14.08 42.26
N VAL A 53 -1.71 13.49 42.01
CA VAL A 53 -0.94 13.56 40.78
C VAL A 53 -0.60 12.15 40.33
N SER A 54 -0.96 11.81 39.09
CA SER A 54 -0.60 10.55 38.46
C SER A 54 0.06 10.79 37.10
N ALA A 55 1.36 10.49 37.00
CA ALA A 55 2.16 10.61 35.78
C ALA A 55 3.41 9.74 35.84
N GLY A 56 3.78 9.09 34.73
CA GLY A 56 5.07 8.40 34.62
C GLY A 56 5.37 7.37 35.72
N GLY A 57 4.36 6.65 36.20
CA GLY A 57 4.50 5.68 37.30
C GLY A 57 4.40 6.28 38.71
N VAL A 58 4.45 7.61 38.86
CA VAL A 58 4.04 8.28 40.11
C VAL A 58 2.52 8.24 40.21
N ASN A 59 2.03 7.85 41.39
CA ASN A 59 0.62 7.96 41.78
C ASN A 59 0.59 8.46 43.22
N ASN A 60 0.67 9.79 43.37
CA ASN A 60 0.72 10.45 44.66
C ASN A 60 -0.68 10.95 45.03
N THR A 61 -1.15 10.56 46.20
CA THR A 61 -2.35 11.12 46.84
C THR A 61 -1.89 11.97 48.01
N SER A 62 -2.13 13.28 47.93
CA SER A 62 -1.79 14.20 49.03
C SER A 62 -2.90 14.15 50.11
N SER A 63 -2.53 14.40 51.36
CA SER A 63 -3.44 14.23 52.51
C SER A 63 -3.98 15.53 53.09
N GLY A 64 -3.80 16.69 52.45
CA GLY A 64 -4.34 17.95 52.96
C GLY A 64 -3.80 19.21 52.30
N GLN A 65 -4.26 20.36 52.81
CA GLN A 65 -3.88 21.68 52.30
C GLN A 65 -2.47 22.06 52.72
N SER A 66 -1.59 22.28 51.74
CA SER A 66 -0.31 22.94 51.91
C SER A 66 -0.17 24.06 50.87
N ALA A 67 0.60 25.09 51.19
CA ALA A 67 0.94 26.12 50.21
C ALA A 67 1.97 25.59 49.20
N TYR A 68 2.88 24.74 49.67
CA TYR A 68 3.94 24.13 48.87
C TYR A 68 4.31 22.78 49.47
N THR A 69 4.47 21.76 48.62
CA THR A 69 4.94 20.45 49.05
C THR A 69 6.06 19.94 48.14
N ASP A 70 7.17 19.52 48.74
CA ASP A 70 8.30 18.93 48.02
C ASP A 70 8.18 17.40 48.02
N TYR A 71 7.83 16.84 46.86
CA TYR A 71 7.78 15.41 46.55
C TYR A 71 8.92 14.98 45.62
N THR A 72 10.07 15.67 45.63
CA THR A 72 11.24 15.28 44.81
C THR A 72 11.84 13.92 45.19
N ASN A 73 11.39 13.30 46.27
CA ASN A 73 11.66 11.88 46.55
C ASN A 73 10.88 10.90 45.64
N LEU A 74 9.84 11.37 44.95
CA LEU A 74 9.07 10.65 43.95
C LEU A 74 9.55 11.07 42.56
N THR A 75 9.95 10.10 41.75
CA THR A 75 10.43 10.35 40.39
C THR A 75 9.41 9.86 39.37
N ALA A 76 8.87 10.79 38.58
CA ALA A 76 8.06 10.46 37.40
C ALA A 76 8.97 10.07 36.24
N GLU A 77 8.71 8.93 35.63
CA GLU A 77 9.42 8.49 34.43
C GLU A 77 8.59 8.83 33.18
N LEU A 78 8.99 9.88 32.46
CA LEU A 78 8.36 10.32 31.22
C LEU A 78 9.21 9.90 30.01
N SER A 79 8.62 9.93 28.82
CA SER A 79 9.34 9.74 27.56
C SER A 79 9.34 11.02 26.74
N VAL A 80 10.25 11.15 25.78
CA VAL A 80 10.15 12.26 24.81
C VAL A 80 8.83 12.14 24.01
N GLY A 81 8.19 13.27 23.72
CA GLY A 81 6.90 13.37 23.05
C GLY A 81 5.74 13.49 24.03
N GLN A 82 4.57 12.97 23.64
CA GLN A 82 3.35 13.10 24.42
C GLN A 82 3.28 12.12 25.59
N ASN A 83 3.07 12.64 26.81
CA ASN A 83 2.82 11.85 28.01
C ASN A 83 1.48 12.27 28.62
N GLN A 84 0.77 11.36 29.28
CA GLN A 84 -0.45 11.72 30.01
C GLN A 84 -0.15 12.03 31.47
N ILE A 85 -0.83 13.05 32.01
CA ILE A 85 -0.87 13.37 33.44
C ILE A 85 -2.32 13.52 33.88
N THR A 86 -2.65 12.94 35.03
CA THR A 86 -3.92 13.17 35.71
C THR A 86 -3.70 14.01 36.97
N LEU A 87 -4.36 15.16 37.01
CA LEU A 87 -4.31 16.15 38.09
C LEU A 87 -5.67 16.18 38.80
N THR A 88 -5.69 15.91 40.10
CA THR A 88 -6.92 15.80 40.88
C THR A 88 -6.98 16.92 41.92
N PRO A 89 -7.92 17.88 41.82
CA PRO A 89 -8.12 18.86 42.87
C PRO A 89 -8.87 18.25 44.06
N GLY A 90 -8.53 18.69 45.26
CA GLY A 90 -9.25 18.41 46.49
C GLY A 90 -9.87 19.69 47.05
N PHE A 91 -11.06 19.57 47.65
CA PHE A 91 -11.80 20.73 48.14
C PHE A 91 -12.40 20.54 49.54
N VAL A 92 -12.54 21.64 50.26
CA VAL A 92 -13.33 21.74 51.49
C VAL A 92 -14.70 22.31 51.15
N ASN A 93 -15.74 21.53 51.38
CA ASN A 93 -17.16 21.83 51.16
C ASN A 93 -17.60 21.99 49.69
N ASN A 94 -16.98 22.86 48.90
CA ASN A 94 -17.42 23.19 47.53
C ASN A 94 -16.32 23.00 46.51
N ALA A 95 -16.68 22.49 45.32
CA ALA A 95 -15.76 22.40 44.20
C ALA A 95 -15.63 23.74 43.47
N TYR A 96 -14.38 24.14 43.21
CA TYR A 96 -14.02 25.37 42.53
C TYR A 96 -13.34 25.07 41.19
N THR A 97 -13.32 26.03 40.27
CA THR A 97 -12.56 25.88 39.03
C THR A 97 -11.10 26.21 39.31
N GLU A 98 -10.26 25.18 39.26
CA GLU A 98 -8.81 25.28 39.41
C GLU A 98 -8.13 25.31 38.05
N TYR A 99 -7.11 26.14 37.93
CA TYR A 99 -6.24 26.23 36.77
C TYR A 99 -4.90 25.57 37.09
N TRP A 100 -4.41 24.77 36.16
CA TRP A 100 -3.23 23.95 36.30
C TRP A 100 -2.15 24.39 35.32
N SER A 101 -0.91 24.39 35.77
CA SER A 101 0.28 24.54 34.93
C SER A 101 1.35 23.57 35.39
N VAL A 102 1.94 22.85 34.43
CA VAL A 102 2.98 21.86 34.67
C VAL A 102 4.25 22.35 33.97
N TYR A 103 5.27 22.61 34.76
CA TYR A 103 6.59 23.04 34.30
C TYR A 103 7.60 21.91 34.49
N ILE A 104 8.53 21.73 33.56
CA ILE A 104 9.67 20.82 33.69
C ILE A 104 10.93 21.59 33.30
N ASP A 105 11.97 21.49 34.12
CA ASP A 105 13.31 21.99 33.80
C ASP A 105 13.93 21.04 32.76
N LEU A 106 13.81 21.38 31.48
CA LEU A 106 14.08 20.44 30.38
C LEU A 106 15.57 20.38 30.02
N ASN A 107 16.34 21.40 30.40
CA ASN A 107 17.76 21.52 30.11
C ASN A 107 18.65 21.24 31.35
N ASN A 108 18.04 21.08 32.53
CA ASN A 108 18.66 20.86 33.84
C ASN A 108 19.66 21.98 34.20
N ASP A 109 19.28 23.22 33.98
CA ASP A 109 20.04 24.41 34.38
C ASP A 109 19.61 25.00 35.74
N GLY A 110 18.52 24.46 36.31
CA GLY A 110 18.04 24.81 37.65
C GLY A 110 16.99 25.93 37.67
N ASP A 111 16.39 26.28 36.52
CA ASP A 111 15.23 27.18 36.45
C ASP A 111 14.05 26.64 35.61
N PHE A 112 13.10 27.52 35.26
CA PHE A 112 11.87 27.22 34.52
C PHE A 112 11.55 28.36 33.52
N SER A 113 12.58 29.05 33.04
CA SER A 113 12.45 30.29 32.28
C SER A 113 12.45 30.09 30.76
N ASP A 114 12.74 28.89 30.28
CA ASP A 114 12.77 28.59 28.86
C ASP A 114 11.36 28.42 28.27
N ILE A 115 11.26 28.69 26.97
CA ILE A 115 9.95 28.78 26.29
C ILE A 115 9.24 27.42 26.15
N ASP A 116 9.98 26.32 26.19
CA ASP A 116 9.49 24.95 26.07
C ASP A 116 9.23 24.26 27.42
N GLU A 117 9.47 24.93 28.55
CA GLU A 117 9.37 24.32 29.88
C GLU A 117 7.96 24.30 30.47
N LEU A 118 7.03 25.11 29.94
CA LEU A 118 5.59 24.91 30.18
C LEU A 118 5.08 23.76 29.31
N VAL A 119 5.20 22.55 29.82
CA VAL A 119 4.90 21.31 29.09
C VAL A 119 3.43 20.94 29.08
N GLY A 120 2.60 21.50 29.98
CA GLY A 120 1.17 21.21 30.05
C GLY A 120 0.37 22.23 30.87
N SER A 121 -0.91 22.41 30.51
CA SER A 121 -1.84 23.25 31.25
C SER A 121 -3.29 22.78 31.07
N GLY A 122 -4.20 23.34 31.88
CA GLY A 122 -5.64 23.14 31.73
C GLY A 122 -6.41 23.66 32.94
N ASN A 123 -7.72 23.44 32.98
CA ASN A 123 -8.55 23.86 34.10
C ASN A 123 -9.77 22.94 34.29
N GLY A 124 -10.29 22.86 35.52
CA GLY A 124 -11.42 21.99 35.82
C GLY A 124 -11.89 22.10 37.27
N ARG A 125 -13.03 21.45 37.57
CA ARG A 125 -13.59 21.32 38.93
C ARG A 125 -13.47 19.91 39.50
N SER A 126 -12.82 19.02 38.76
CA SER A 126 -12.66 17.59 39.01
C SER A 126 -11.31 17.16 38.44
N ALA A 127 -10.98 15.87 38.59
CA ALA A 127 -9.80 15.32 37.96
C ALA A 127 -9.73 15.68 36.46
N LEU A 128 -8.59 16.21 36.04
CA LEU A 128 -8.27 16.60 34.69
C LEU A 128 -7.17 15.66 34.18
N THR A 129 -7.40 15.01 33.04
CA THR A 129 -6.33 14.32 32.31
C THR A 129 -5.93 15.18 31.12
N THR A 130 -4.65 15.55 31.05
CA THR A 130 -4.07 16.35 29.98
C THR A 130 -2.78 15.73 29.48
N THR A 131 -2.25 16.26 28.38
CA THR A 131 -1.02 15.78 27.75
C THR A 131 0.13 16.73 28.07
N LEU A 132 1.29 16.16 28.41
CA LEU A 132 2.57 16.84 28.51
C LEU A 132 3.34 16.65 27.21
N ASP A 133 3.86 17.73 26.63
CA ASP A 133 4.70 17.67 25.43
C ASP A 133 6.18 17.83 25.81
N ILE A 134 6.98 16.78 25.62
CA ILE A 134 8.39 16.74 26.01
C ILE A 134 9.27 16.80 24.75
N PRO A 135 10.15 17.80 24.59
CA PRO A 135 11.02 17.89 23.42
C PRO A 135 12.16 16.86 23.46
N ALA A 136 12.71 16.54 22.29
CA ALA A 136 13.81 15.58 22.15
C ALA A 136 15.13 16.05 22.78
N SER A 137 15.32 17.35 22.95
CA SER A 137 16.47 17.92 23.66
C SER A 137 16.55 17.47 25.12
N ALA A 138 15.42 17.15 25.75
CA ALA A 138 15.35 16.73 27.15
C ALA A 138 15.65 15.23 27.35
N GLU A 139 16.01 14.49 26.30
CA GLU A 139 16.24 13.05 26.39
C GLU A 139 17.37 12.71 27.40
N GLY A 140 17.08 11.80 28.33
CA GLY A 140 18.04 11.38 29.35
C GLY A 140 18.25 12.40 30.46
N VAL A 141 17.53 13.53 30.46
CA VAL A 141 17.57 14.54 31.51
C VAL A 141 16.79 14.05 32.73
N THR A 142 17.40 14.21 33.91
CA THR A 142 16.73 14.04 35.20
C THR A 142 16.76 15.39 35.90
N SER A 143 15.59 15.96 36.17
CA SER A 143 15.41 17.32 36.67
C SER A 143 14.16 17.44 37.56
N ARG A 144 13.63 18.66 37.71
CA ARG A 144 12.44 18.96 38.51
C ARG A 144 11.21 19.19 37.63
N MET A 145 10.09 18.65 38.06
CA MET A 145 8.76 18.97 37.55
C MET A 145 7.99 19.76 38.62
N ARG A 146 7.41 20.90 38.27
CA ARG A 146 6.56 21.72 39.14
C ARG A 146 5.13 21.71 38.65
N ILE A 147 4.20 21.40 39.55
CA ILE A 147 2.77 21.44 39.29
C ILE A 147 2.18 22.56 40.15
N ALA A 148 1.62 23.57 39.50
CA ALA A 148 0.96 24.69 40.17
C ALA A 148 -0.56 24.65 39.89
N MET A 149 -1.35 24.69 40.96
CA MET A 149 -2.81 24.75 40.93
C MET A 149 -3.27 26.07 41.53
N LYS A 150 -4.07 26.86 40.81
CA LYS A 150 -4.52 28.19 41.24
C LYS A 150 -6.02 28.39 41.02
N TYR A 151 -6.66 28.97 42.04
CA TYR A 151 -8.08 29.24 42.02
C TYR A 151 -8.45 30.34 41.00
N ASN A 152 -9.42 30.02 40.14
CA ASN A 152 -10.17 30.97 39.31
C ASN A 152 -9.34 31.88 38.36
N SER A 153 -8.06 31.57 38.13
CA SER A 153 -7.23 32.23 37.12
C SER A 153 -5.99 31.39 36.79
N PRO A 154 -5.45 31.48 35.55
CA PRO A 154 -4.20 30.81 35.19
C PRO A 154 -3.02 31.20 36.07
N VAL A 155 -2.08 30.26 36.22
CA VAL A 155 -0.75 30.52 36.77
C VAL A 155 0.06 31.28 35.72
N ALA A 156 0.63 32.42 36.09
CA ALA A 156 1.30 33.34 35.17
C ALA A 156 2.72 32.89 34.81
N ASN A 157 3.43 32.26 35.74
CA ASN A 157 4.76 31.65 35.55
C ASN A 157 5.08 30.67 36.69
N ALA A 158 6.11 29.84 36.51
CA ALA A 158 6.52 28.81 37.46
C ALA A 158 6.92 29.31 38.86
N CYS A 159 7.16 30.62 39.01
CA CYS A 159 7.63 31.27 40.24
C CYS A 159 6.55 32.12 40.92
N GLU A 160 5.30 32.02 40.47
CA GLU A 160 4.21 32.83 41.02
C GLU A 160 3.88 32.41 42.47
N ASN A 161 3.60 33.40 43.32
CA ASN A 161 2.94 33.17 44.61
C ASN A 161 1.49 33.61 44.50
N PHE A 162 0.55 32.77 44.94
CA PHE A 162 -0.88 33.03 44.85
C PHE A 162 -1.60 32.71 46.15
N ASN A 163 -2.70 33.43 46.41
CA ASN A 163 -3.41 33.36 47.69
C ASN A 163 -4.23 32.09 47.90
N SER A 164 -4.56 31.39 46.81
CA SER A 164 -5.54 30.32 46.76
C SER A 164 -5.09 29.25 45.77
N GLY A 165 -4.71 28.07 46.28
CA GLY A 165 -4.18 26.95 45.52
C GLY A 165 -2.98 26.28 46.21
N GLU A 166 -2.27 25.42 45.50
CA GLU A 166 -1.09 24.71 45.98
C GLU A 166 -0.06 24.51 44.86
N VAL A 167 1.21 24.36 45.26
CA VAL A 167 2.33 24.01 44.38
C VAL A 167 2.98 22.72 44.88
N GLU A 168 3.21 21.77 43.99
CA GLU A 168 3.94 20.54 44.29
C GLU A 168 5.14 20.38 43.33
N ASP A 169 6.31 20.06 43.88
CA ASP A 169 7.50 19.73 43.10
C ASP A 169 7.78 18.22 43.16
N TYR A 170 8.09 17.63 42.01
CA TYR A 170 8.45 16.22 41.84
C TYR A 170 9.81 16.11 41.12
N SER A 171 10.50 14.98 41.27
CA SER A 171 11.59 14.65 40.36
C SER A 171 11.02 14.05 39.09
N VAL A 172 11.66 14.30 37.95
CA VAL A 172 11.29 13.71 36.67
C VAL A 172 12.53 13.19 35.95
N THR A 173 12.42 12.03 35.33
CA THR A 173 13.45 11.49 34.43
C THR A 173 12.82 11.26 33.06
N ILE A 174 13.40 11.89 32.04
CA ILE A 174 13.01 11.68 30.65
C ILE A 174 13.83 10.49 30.13
N LYS A 175 13.16 9.36 29.88
CA LYS A 175 13.83 8.15 29.41
C LYS A 175 14.52 8.40 28.06
N LYS A 176 15.71 7.79 27.91
CA LYS A 176 16.29 7.58 26.58
C LYS A 176 15.36 6.70 25.77
N ARG A 177 15.05 7.10 24.55
CA ARG A 177 14.31 6.28 23.60
C ARG A 177 15.16 5.07 23.24
N ASP A 178 14.52 3.91 23.24
CA ASP A 178 15.08 2.76 22.56
C ASP A 178 14.93 2.99 21.05
N THR A 179 16.00 3.45 20.41
CA THR A 179 16.05 3.63 18.95
C THR A 179 16.42 2.34 18.22
N THR A 180 16.67 1.24 18.93
CA THR A 180 17.05 -0.04 18.33
C THR A 180 15.85 -0.85 17.83
N GLN A 181 14.64 -0.55 18.33
CA GLN A 181 13.41 -1.18 17.86
C GLN A 181 12.36 -0.15 17.44
N LEU A 182 11.50 -0.57 16.51
CA LEU A 182 10.31 0.18 16.12
C LEU A 182 9.10 -0.41 16.85
N GLU A 183 8.46 0.37 17.71
CA GLU A 183 7.22 0.00 18.38
C GLU A 183 6.02 0.01 17.42
N ASN A 184 4.97 -0.76 17.71
CA ASN A 184 3.72 -0.71 16.94
C ASN A 184 2.76 0.32 17.52
N THR A 185 3.03 1.60 17.22
CA THR A 185 2.29 2.75 17.74
C THR A 185 0.79 2.71 17.41
N CYS A 186 0.40 2.05 16.32
CA CYS A 186 -1.00 1.92 15.92
C CYS A 186 -1.84 1.00 16.82
N LEU A 187 -1.24 0.26 17.77
CA LEU A 187 -1.99 -0.52 18.76
C LEU A 187 -2.46 0.32 19.95
N SER A 188 -1.75 1.41 20.26
CA SER A 188 -1.96 2.23 21.47
C SER A 188 -2.34 3.68 21.17
N GLN A 189 -2.14 4.15 19.94
CA GLN A 189 -2.43 5.52 19.53
C GLN A 189 -3.32 5.56 18.29
N THR A 190 -4.17 6.59 18.21
CA THR A 190 -4.91 6.89 16.99
C THR A 190 -3.96 7.41 15.89
N PRO A 191 -4.32 7.25 14.60
CA PRO A 191 -3.53 7.82 13.51
C PRO A 191 -3.26 9.32 13.70
N THR A 192 -2.02 9.74 13.44
CA THR A 192 -1.60 11.13 13.64
C THR A 192 -2.21 12.08 12.61
N ASP A 193 -2.53 13.31 13.04
CA ASP A 193 -2.88 14.43 12.17
C ASP A 193 -1.67 15.30 11.79
N GLN A 194 -0.48 14.99 12.34
CA GLN A 194 0.74 15.72 12.07
C GLN A 194 1.22 15.49 10.64
N SER A 195 1.71 16.55 10.00
CA SER A 195 2.33 16.49 8.67
C SER A 195 3.86 16.44 8.72
N ALA A 196 4.45 16.66 9.90
CA ALA A 196 5.89 16.58 10.13
C ALA A 196 6.22 15.50 11.17
N LEU A 197 7.25 14.70 10.91
CA LEU A 197 7.79 13.74 11.87
C LEU A 197 8.79 14.45 12.79
N VAL A 198 8.72 14.10 14.07
CA VAL A 198 9.70 14.52 15.07
C VAL A 198 10.79 13.46 15.13
N ASP A 199 12.04 13.89 15.21
CA ASP A 199 13.20 13.03 15.29
C ASP A 199 13.03 11.94 16.36
N GLY A 200 13.13 10.69 15.93
CA GLY A 200 13.07 9.46 16.71
C GLY A 200 11.72 9.14 17.36
N VAL A 201 10.64 9.88 17.06
CA VAL A 201 9.29 9.61 17.56
C VAL A 201 8.51 8.77 16.54
N PRO A 202 8.16 7.51 16.85
CA PRO A 202 7.29 6.72 15.99
C PRO A 202 5.85 7.20 16.08
N VAL A 203 5.14 7.26 14.95
CA VAL A 203 3.73 7.68 14.89
C VAL A 203 2.89 6.68 14.09
N CYS A 204 1.62 6.54 14.49
CA CYS A 204 0.66 5.75 13.72
C CYS A 204 0.21 6.50 12.46
N VAL A 205 0.31 5.85 11.30
CA VAL A 205 -0.05 6.45 10.01
C VAL A 205 -1.51 6.18 9.66
N LYS A 206 -2.19 7.19 9.11
CA LYS A 206 -3.54 7.06 8.55
C LYS A 206 -3.56 6.00 7.45
N SER A 207 -4.59 5.17 7.42
CA SER A 207 -4.81 4.24 6.32
C SER A 207 -4.89 4.99 4.98
N SER A 208 -4.43 4.38 3.91
CA SER A 208 -4.52 4.95 2.57
C SER A 208 -4.67 3.88 1.51
N SER A 209 -5.38 4.21 0.44
CA SER A 209 -5.44 3.45 -0.82
C SER A 209 -4.64 4.09 -1.94
N GLN A 210 -4.01 5.24 -1.69
CA GLN A 210 -3.21 5.98 -2.66
C GLN A 210 -1.85 6.32 -2.08
N PHE A 211 -1.80 7.31 -1.19
CA PHE A 211 -0.58 7.69 -0.49
C PHE A 211 -0.86 8.43 0.83
N GLN A 212 0.19 8.52 1.66
CA GLN A 212 0.32 9.47 2.78
C GLN A 212 1.67 10.18 2.65
N SER A 213 1.79 11.36 3.25
CA SER A 213 3.01 12.18 3.13
C SER A 213 3.40 12.83 4.43
N PHE A 214 4.71 12.89 4.68
CA PHE A 214 5.29 13.57 5.84
C PHE A 214 6.51 14.39 5.44
N SER A 215 6.86 15.39 6.23
CA SER A 215 8.15 16.07 6.17
C SER A 215 8.99 15.78 7.41
N VAL A 216 10.31 15.81 7.27
CA VAL A 216 11.27 15.72 8.39
C VAL A 216 12.11 17.00 8.37
N PRO A 217 12.00 17.87 9.40
CA PRO A 217 12.82 19.08 9.53
C PRO A 217 14.25 18.76 10.01
N GLY A 218 15.18 19.69 9.81
CA GLY A 218 16.53 19.64 10.40
C GLY A 218 17.45 18.57 9.82
N ALA A 219 17.15 18.04 8.63
CA ALA A 219 17.96 16.96 8.05
C ALA A 219 19.40 17.43 7.72
N ASP A 220 19.56 18.66 7.23
CA ASP A 220 20.85 19.23 6.79
C ASP A 220 21.91 19.35 7.90
N THR A 221 21.50 19.52 9.15
CA THR A 221 22.43 19.59 10.29
C THR A 221 22.73 18.22 10.90
N ALA A 222 21.92 17.20 10.60
CA ALA A 222 22.03 15.87 11.20
C ALA A 222 23.04 14.95 10.50
N GLY A 223 23.47 15.27 9.27
CA GLY A 223 24.41 14.46 8.49
C GLY A 223 23.82 13.20 7.84
N SER A 224 22.71 12.67 8.37
CA SER A 224 21.90 11.64 7.72
C SER A 224 20.47 11.64 8.26
N VAL A 225 19.58 10.92 7.60
CA VAL A 225 18.25 10.57 8.12
C VAL A 225 17.89 9.16 7.69
N ALA A 226 17.52 8.31 8.64
CA ALA A 226 16.95 6.99 8.38
C ALA A 226 15.45 7.01 8.62
N ILE A 227 14.67 6.47 7.69
CA ILE A 227 13.21 6.42 7.76
C ILE A 227 12.81 4.95 7.75
N THR A 228 12.10 4.54 8.80
CA THR A 228 11.63 3.15 8.96
C THR A 228 10.12 3.14 9.02
N THR A 229 9.49 2.24 8.26
CA THR A 229 8.08 1.87 8.47
C THR A 229 7.98 0.41 8.88
N SER A 230 6.91 0.05 9.60
CA SER A 230 6.54 -1.36 9.81
C SER A 230 5.09 -1.50 10.28
N TYR A 231 4.68 -2.75 10.50
CA TYR A 231 3.36 -3.17 11.01
C TYR A 231 2.18 -2.86 10.08
N GLY A 232 1.00 -3.32 10.49
CA GLY A 232 -0.22 -3.13 9.74
C GLY A 232 -0.44 -4.18 8.65
N GLN A 233 -1.38 -3.87 7.76
CA GLN A 233 -1.78 -4.72 6.63
C GLN A 233 -1.59 -3.97 5.32
N GLY A 234 -1.49 -4.73 4.22
CA GLY A 234 -1.28 -4.21 2.88
C GLY A 234 0.20 -4.12 2.50
N ASN A 235 0.46 -3.40 1.40
CA ASN A 235 1.79 -3.17 0.88
C ASN A 235 2.01 -1.66 0.74
N LEU A 236 3.07 -1.15 1.37
CA LEU A 236 3.47 0.25 1.25
C LEU A 236 4.83 0.37 0.58
N THR A 237 4.94 1.29 -0.37
CA THR A 237 6.23 1.73 -0.92
C THR A 237 6.64 3.02 -0.22
N LEU A 238 7.84 3.05 0.36
CA LEU A 238 8.39 4.22 1.03
C LEU A 238 9.31 4.98 0.07
N GLU A 239 9.01 6.25 -0.17
CA GLU A 239 9.79 7.15 -1.01
C GLU A 239 10.25 8.35 -0.19
N ALA A 240 11.50 8.78 -0.34
CA ALA A 240 12.00 9.99 0.31
C ALA A 240 12.92 10.82 -0.59
N ARG A 241 12.87 12.13 -0.40
CA ARG A 241 13.67 13.13 -1.14
C ARG A 241 14.11 14.24 -0.21
N ASN A 242 15.42 14.49 -0.14
CA ASN A 242 15.99 15.71 0.46
C ASN A 242 16.46 16.62 -0.68
N GLY A 243 15.78 17.76 -0.89
CA GLY A 243 16.15 18.59 -2.05
C GLY A 243 15.04 19.46 -2.62
N GLU A 244 15.41 20.22 -3.64
CA GLU A 244 14.49 20.93 -4.53
C GLU A 244 13.65 19.92 -5.34
N GLY A 245 12.39 20.26 -5.64
CA GLY A 245 11.43 19.38 -6.34
C GLY A 245 10.19 18.97 -5.52
N GLY A 246 10.21 19.18 -4.20
CA GLY A 246 9.09 18.91 -3.30
C GLY A 246 9.00 17.45 -2.88
N TYR A 247 7.77 16.92 -2.78
CA TYR A 247 7.52 15.53 -2.44
C TYR A 247 7.88 14.57 -3.59
N PRO A 248 8.38 13.35 -3.29
CA PRO A 248 8.57 12.28 -4.27
C PRO A 248 7.41 12.10 -5.24
N ARG A 249 7.73 11.99 -6.54
CA ARG A 249 6.77 11.77 -7.63
C ARG A 249 7.11 10.48 -8.39
N PRO A 250 6.12 9.76 -8.94
CA PRO A 250 6.41 8.60 -9.78
C PRO A 250 7.37 8.96 -10.92
N GLY A 251 8.43 8.16 -11.09
CA GLY A 251 9.43 8.33 -12.16
C GLY A 251 10.52 9.39 -11.91
N ASP A 252 10.53 10.06 -10.75
CA ASP A 252 11.62 10.96 -10.38
C ASP A 252 12.83 10.23 -9.75
N ASP A 253 13.85 11.00 -9.39
CA ASP A 253 15.12 10.54 -8.79
C ASP A 253 15.07 10.30 -7.27
N SER A 254 13.88 10.24 -6.65
CA SER A 254 13.75 9.98 -5.21
C SER A 254 14.26 8.58 -4.82
N ILE A 255 14.79 8.46 -3.60
CA ILE A 255 15.16 7.17 -3.03
C ILE A 255 13.88 6.40 -2.67
N ARG A 256 13.84 5.11 -2.98
CA ARG A 256 12.65 4.27 -2.80
C ARG A 256 13.02 2.93 -2.18
N SER A 257 12.15 2.48 -1.28
CA SER A 257 12.14 1.13 -0.71
C SER A 257 10.78 0.50 -1.00
N LYS A 258 10.80 -0.70 -1.59
CA LYS A 258 9.60 -1.42 -2.04
C LYS A 258 9.76 -2.92 -1.77
N HIS A 259 9.12 -3.40 -0.72
CA HIS A 259 9.16 -4.77 -0.22
C HIS A 259 7.74 -5.26 0.07
N ILE A 260 7.62 -6.58 0.22
CA ILE A 260 6.33 -7.20 0.55
C ILE A 260 5.94 -6.77 1.97
N GLY A 261 4.73 -6.26 2.12
CA GLY A 261 4.19 -5.75 3.37
C GLY A 261 4.44 -4.26 3.59
N ASN A 262 4.49 -3.88 4.86
CA ASN A 262 4.60 -2.49 5.29
C ASN A 262 5.96 -2.14 5.90
N THR A 263 6.94 -3.06 5.84
CA THR A 263 8.26 -2.83 6.42
C THR A 263 9.21 -2.31 5.35
N GLU A 264 9.54 -1.03 5.44
CA GLU A 264 10.41 -0.34 4.48
C GLU A 264 11.51 0.44 5.19
N CYS A 265 12.61 0.66 4.48
CA CYS A 265 13.78 1.37 4.97
C CYS A 265 14.35 2.29 3.89
N VAL A 266 14.44 3.59 4.21
CA VAL A 266 15.15 4.56 3.37
C VAL A 266 16.17 5.31 4.22
N VAL A 267 17.42 5.35 3.78
CA VAL A 267 18.49 6.13 4.41
C VAL A 267 19.01 7.18 3.43
N ILE A 268 18.99 8.45 3.84
CA ILE A 268 19.59 9.56 3.11
C ILE A 268 20.86 9.99 3.84
N SER A 269 22.00 9.94 3.14
CA SER A 269 23.29 10.40 3.68
C SER A 269 23.63 11.79 3.16
N ASN A 270 24.23 12.62 4.02
CA ASN A 270 24.63 14.00 3.74
C ASN A 270 23.52 14.86 3.10
N PRO A 271 22.31 14.90 3.68
CA PRO A 271 21.27 15.84 3.24
C PRO A 271 21.80 17.29 3.26
N THR A 272 21.41 18.09 2.28
CA THR A 272 21.88 19.48 2.13
C THR A 272 20.78 20.51 2.32
N LYS A 273 19.54 20.06 2.49
CA LYS A 273 18.37 20.91 2.72
C LYS A 273 17.74 20.55 4.06
N TYR A 274 17.18 21.56 4.72
CA TYR A 274 16.46 21.44 5.99
C TYR A 274 15.34 20.38 5.96
N TRP A 275 14.60 20.30 4.84
CA TRP A 275 13.45 19.40 4.71
C TRP A 275 13.78 18.14 3.93
N THR A 276 13.42 16.99 4.50
CA THR A 276 13.27 15.71 3.79
C THR A 276 11.79 15.40 3.64
N ASN A 277 11.30 15.26 2.41
CA ASN A 277 9.91 14.94 2.12
C ASN A 277 9.75 13.44 1.88
N ILE A 278 8.70 12.86 2.46
CA ILE A 278 8.41 11.43 2.44
C ILE A 278 7.04 11.23 1.78
N VAL A 279 6.94 10.22 0.91
CA VAL A 279 5.66 9.72 0.43
C VAL A 279 5.61 8.22 0.65
N MET A 280 4.56 7.75 1.33
CA MET A 280 4.21 6.35 1.44
C MET A 280 3.09 6.06 0.44
N ARG A 281 3.30 5.20 -0.55
CA ARG A 281 2.30 4.85 -1.58
C ARG A 281 1.78 3.44 -1.42
N GLY A 282 0.55 3.21 -1.85
CA GLY A 282 -0.06 1.88 -1.89
C GLY A 282 -1.33 1.78 -1.05
N LEU A 283 -1.81 0.55 -0.92
CA LEU A 283 -2.95 0.19 -0.09
C LEU A 283 -2.43 -0.37 1.23
N PHE A 284 -2.49 0.42 2.30
CA PHE A 284 -2.02 0.02 3.62
C PHE A 284 -2.86 0.62 4.76
N LYS A 285 -2.88 -0.05 5.92
CA LYS A 285 -3.46 0.46 7.17
C LYS A 285 -2.68 -0.01 8.39
N GLY A 286 -2.71 0.78 9.45
CA GLY A 286 -2.08 0.42 10.73
C GLY A 286 -0.54 0.36 10.69
N ALA A 287 0.08 1.06 9.73
CA ALA A 287 1.52 1.16 9.63
C ALA A 287 2.05 2.21 10.62
N THR A 288 3.19 1.93 11.25
CA THR A 288 3.95 2.90 12.05
C THR A 288 5.12 3.43 11.22
N ILE A 289 5.41 4.73 11.32
CA ILE A 289 6.58 5.37 10.71
C ILE A 289 7.42 6.10 11.76
N VAL A 290 8.74 6.10 11.59
CA VAL A 290 9.68 6.94 12.34
C VAL A 290 10.76 7.48 11.41
N ALA A 291 11.24 8.69 11.71
CA ALA A 291 12.44 9.25 11.09
C ALA A 291 13.48 9.51 12.18
N ASP A 292 14.69 9.00 11.99
CA ASP A 292 15.83 9.10 12.90
C ASP A 292 16.92 9.97 12.26
N LEU A 293 17.09 11.19 12.75
CA LEU A 293 18.13 12.12 12.33
C LEU A 293 19.50 11.63 12.84
N GLY A 294 20.52 11.69 11.99
CA GLY A 294 21.87 11.22 12.28
C GLY A 294 22.05 9.69 12.26
N ALA A 295 20.95 8.93 12.10
CA ALA A 295 21.02 7.48 11.95
C ALA A 295 21.49 7.10 10.54
N THR A 296 22.31 6.04 10.46
CA THR A 296 22.87 5.49 9.21
C THR A 296 22.27 4.13 8.84
N SER A 297 21.35 3.63 9.66
CA SER A 297 20.60 2.38 9.47
C SER A 297 19.18 2.55 9.98
N CYS A 298 18.24 1.81 9.40
CA CYS A 298 16.86 1.78 9.87
C CYS A 298 16.72 0.94 11.13
N ARG A 299 15.63 1.15 11.88
CA ARG A 299 15.30 0.34 13.08
C ARG A 299 14.84 -1.07 12.73
N LYS A 300 14.52 -1.33 11.47
CA LYS A 300 14.07 -2.62 10.97
C LYS A 300 14.48 -2.82 9.53
N GLU A 301 14.96 -4.02 9.23
CA GLU A 301 15.32 -4.43 7.88
C GLU A 301 14.06 -4.90 7.12
N PRO A 302 13.87 -4.44 5.86
CA PRO A 302 12.79 -4.93 5.00
C PRO A 302 12.92 -6.42 4.66
N GLY A 303 11.79 -7.01 4.26
CA GLY A 303 11.70 -8.39 3.79
C GLY A 303 12.11 -8.56 2.32
N PRO A 304 11.53 -9.53 1.60
CA PRO A 304 11.73 -9.67 0.15
C PRO A 304 11.20 -8.46 -0.61
N ILE A 305 11.88 -8.10 -1.70
CA ILE A 305 11.45 -7.03 -2.63
C ILE A 305 10.06 -7.36 -3.15
N ASP A 306 9.17 -6.36 -3.21
CA ASP A 306 7.85 -6.51 -3.82
C ASP A 306 8.01 -6.40 -5.35
N PRO A 307 7.80 -7.51 -6.11
CA PRO A 307 7.89 -7.49 -7.56
C PRO A 307 6.75 -6.65 -8.20
N GLY A 308 5.82 -6.14 -7.40
CA GLY A 308 4.56 -5.57 -7.82
C GLY A 308 3.54 -6.67 -8.12
N ASN A 309 2.42 -6.25 -8.68
CA ASN A 309 1.38 -7.19 -9.08
C ASN A 309 1.82 -7.90 -10.36
N VAL A 310 2.57 -9.00 -10.23
CA VAL A 310 3.06 -9.81 -11.37
C VAL A 310 2.37 -11.16 -11.49
N ALA A 311 1.66 -11.60 -10.44
CA ALA A 311 0.87 -12.83 -10.40
C ALA A 311 -0.23 -12.74 -9.34
N TYR A 312 -1.26 -13.58 -9.46
CA TYR A 312 -2.17 -13.92 -8.36
C TYR A 312 -1.64 -15.17 -7.66
N GLU A 313 -1.27 -15.04 -6.39
CA GLU A 313 -0.46 -16.04 -5.68
C GLU A 313 -1.26 -17.20 -5.07
N PHE A 314 -2.58 -17.06 -4.94
CA PHE A 314 -3.41 -18.04 -4.26
C PHE A 314 -4.00 -19.05 -5.25
N SER A 315 -4.12 -20.31 -4.82
CA SER A 315 -4.80 -21.37 -5.57
C SER A 315 -6.32 -21.39 -5.35
N HIS A 316 -6.87 -20.34 -4.74
CA HIS A 316 -8.29 -20.21 -4.45
C HIS A 316 -8.68 -18.75 -4.30
N VAL A 317 -9.97 -18.49 -4.33
CA VAL A 317 -10.58 -17.22 -3.99
C VAL A 317 -11.90 -17.44 -3.28
N ASN A 318 -12.19 -16.61 -2.28
CA ASN A 318 -13.46 -16.57 -1.58
C ASN A 318 -14.16 -15.22 -1.82
N VAL A 319 -15.42 -15.26 -2.25
CA VAL A 319 -16.20 -14.05 -2.53
C VAL A 319 -17.18 -13.78 -1.39
N ILE A 320 -17.03 -12.64 -0.73
CA ILE A 320 -17.94 -12.16 0.32
C ILE A 320 -18.99 -11.26 -0.33
N ILE A 321 -20.21 -11.77 -0.46
CA ILE A 321 -21.29 -11.12 -1.21
C ILE A 321 -22.23 -10.40 -0.24
N PHE A 322 -22.46 -9.11 -0.50
CA PHE A 322 -23.40 -8.24 0.20
C PHE A 322 -24.56 -7.86 -0.71
N PRO A 323 -25.71 -8.53 -0.60
CA PRO A 323 -26.96 -8.09 -1.22
C PRO A 323 -27.42 -6.78 -0.58
N ILE A 324 -27.83 -5.81 -1.39
CA ILE A 324 -28.37 -4.53 -0.92
C ILE A 324 -29.72 -4.26 -1.55
N SER A 325 -30.68 -3.82 -0.73
CA SER A 325 -31.99 -3.35 -1.16
C SER A 325 -32.24 -1.92 -0.67
N PHE A 326 -33.12 -1.19 -1.37
CA PHE A 326 -33.56 0.14 -0.99
C PHE A 326 -35.03 0.13 -0.59
N ASN A 327 -35.46 1.18 0.12
CA ASN A 327 -36.87 1.40 0.38
C ASN A 327 -37.66 1.46 -0.94
N GLY A 328 -38.58 0.51 -1.12
CA GLY A 328 -39.40 0.38 -2.32
C GLY A 328 -38.67 -0.11 -3.56
N THR A 329 -37.40 -0.53 -3.48
CA THR A 329 -36.66 -1.11 -4.61
C THR A 329 -35.80 -2.29 -4.13
N PRO A 330 -36.33 -3.53 -4.20
CA PRO A 330 -35.57 -4.72 -3.81
C PRO A 330 -34.46 -5.04 -4.82
N LEU A 331 -33.49 -5.85 -4.40
CA LEU A 331 -32.54 -6.46 -5.33
C LEU A 331 -33.30 -7.28 -6.39
N PRO A 332 -33.07 -7.07 -7.71
CA PRO A 332 -33.89 -7.71 -8.74
C PRO A 332 -33.71 -9.23 -8.86
N TRP A 333 -32.68 -9.81 -8.24
CA TRP A 333 -32.39 -11.25 -8.28
C TRP A 333 -32.28 -11.82 -6.87
N SER A 334 -32.74 -13.07 -6.71
CA SER A 334 -32.84 -13.73 -5.41
C SER A 334 -31.50 -14.30 -4.94
N ARG A 335 -31.42 -14.65 -3.66
CA ARG A 335 -30.28 -15.39 -3.10
C ARG A 335 -30.00 -16.71 -3.83
N ASP A 336 -31.06 -17.41 -4.25
CA ASP A 336 -30.92 -18.66 -5.02
C ASP A 336 -30.33 -18.40 -6.40
N GLN A 337 -30.71 -17.29 -7.03
CA GLN A 337 -30.12 -16.87 -8.31
C GLN A 337 -28.63 -16.53 -8.14
N ILE A 338 -28.25 -15.80 -7.07
CA ILE A 338 -26.82 -15.54 -6.77
C ILE A 338 -26.05 -16.85 -6.64
N ASN A 339 -26.59 -17.84 -5.90
CA ASN A 339 -25.93 -19.14 -5.76
C ASN A 339 -25.79 -19.88 -7.09
N ALA A 340 -26.83 -19.88 -7.94
CA ALA A 340 -26.79 -20.52 -9.25
C ALA A 340 -25.74 -19.87 -10.17
N ASP A 341 -25.65 -18.54 -10.15
CA ASP A 341 -24.66 -17.81 -10.94
C ASP A 341 -23.25 -18.09 -10.42
N MET A 342 -23.04 -18.08 -9.10
CA MET A 342 -21.73 -18.38 -8.50
C MET A 342 -21.29 -19.83 -8.70
N GLU A 343 -22.20 -20.81 -8.75
CA GLU A 343 -21.82 -22.19 -9.10
C GLU A 343 -21.35 -22.28 -10.56
N THR A 344 -22.01 -21.55 -11.48
CA THR A 344 -21.57 -21.45 -12.88
C THR A 344 -20.18 -20.81 -12.97
N VAL A 345 -19.94 -19.73 -12.22
CA VAL A 345 -18.63 -19.06 -12.15
C VAL A 345 -17.57 -19.98 -11.57
N LYS A 346 -17.89 -20.74 -10.51
CA LYS A 346 -16.98 -21.71 -9.93
C LYS A 346 -16.60 -22.81 -10.93
N GLN A 347 -17.57 -23.35 -11.66
CA GLN A 347 -17.30 -24.32 -12.72
C GLN A 347 -16.38 -23.71 -13.78
N TYR A 348 -16.69 -22.49 -14.24
CA TYR A 348 -15.86 -21.76 -15.21
C TYR A 348 -14.41 -21.66 -14.73
N TYR A 349 -14.15 -21.14 -13.53
CA TYR A 349 -12.78 -21.02 -13.00
C TYR A 349 -12.09 -22.38 -12.78
N ALA A 350 -12.83 -23.43 -12.45
CA ALA A 350 -12.28 -24.78 -12.37
C ALA A 350 -11.82 -25.30 -13.75
N GLU A 351 -12.59 -25.03 -14.82
CA GLU A 351 -12.21 -25.36 -16.19
C GLU A 351 -11.04 -24.50 -16.68
N GLN A 352 -11.07 -23.19 -16.40
CA GLN A 352 -10.02 -22.25 -16.80
C GLN A 352 -8.65 -22.57 -16.19
N SER A 353 -8.65 -23.07 -14.96
CA SER A 353 -7.47 -23.46 -14.20
C SER A 353 -7.07 -24.93 -14.37
N TYR A 354 -7.81 -25.68 -15.19
CA TYR A 354 -7.61 -27.13 -15.35
C TYR A 354 -7.70 -27.91 -14.03
N GLY A 355 -8.60 -27.48 -13.13
CA GLY A 355 -8.83 -28.08 -11.81
C GLY A 355 -7.92 -27.57 -10.70
N ARG A 356 -7.09 -26.56 -10.97
CA ARG A 356 -6.03 -26.10 -10.06
C ARG A 356 -6.43 -24.89 -9.21
N PHE A 357 -7.68 -24.43 -9.35
CA PHE A 357 -8.20 -23.27 -8.67
C PHE A 357 -9.60 -23.52 -8.11
N ASN A 358 -9.83 -23.03 -6.90
CA ASN A 358 -11.12 -23.18 -6.23
C ASN A 358 -11.79 -21.83 -5.98
N VAL A 359 -13.07 -21.72 -6.31
CA VAL A 359 -13.90 -20.56 -5.97
C VAL A 359 -14.88 -20.96 -4.88
N THR A 360 -14.90 -20.20 -3.80
CA THR A 360 -15.93 -20.28 -2.76
C THR A 360 -16.63 -18.93 -2.61
N TRP A 361 -17.79 -18.93 -1.97
CA TRP A 361 -18.47 -17.68 -1.64
C TRP A 361 -19.29 -17.82 -0.37
N GLU A 362 -19.53 -16.67 0.25
CA GLU A 362 -20.53 -16.51 1.31
C GLU A 362 -21.45 -15.34 0.98
N ILE A 363 -22.75 -15.52 1.18
CA ILE A 363 -23.72 -14.42 1.02
C ILE A 363 -24.13 -13.95 2.40
N LYS A 364 -23.75 -12.73 2.75
CA LYS A 364 -24.09 -12.06 4.02
C LYS A 364 -25.59 -11.72 4.09
N PRO A 365 -26.13 -11.38 5.27
CA PRO A 365 -27.47 -10.82 5.38
C PRO A 365 -27.66 -9.61 4.46
N GLU A 366 -28.85 -9.44 3.91
CA GLU A 366 -29.15 -8.30 3.05
C GLU A 366 -29.05 -6.99 3.85
N ILE A 367 -28.39 -5.99 3.26
CA ILE A 367 -28.32 -4.63 3.79
C ILE A 367 -29.53 -3.87 3.26
N TYR A 368 -30.40 -3.41 4.16
CA TYR A 368 -31.54 -2.56 3.81
C TYR A 368 -31.20 -1.08 3.96
N ILE A 369 -31.29 -0.33 2.87
CA ILE A 369 -31.13 1.12 2.85
C ILE A 369 -32.49 1.79 3.01
N ASN A 370 -32.70 2.46 4.15
CA ASN A 370 -33.95 3.16 4.47
C ASN A 370 -34.11 4.51 3.74
N GLU A 371 -33.64 4.57 2.48
CA GLU A 371 -33.72 5.72 1.59
C GLU A 371 -34.09 5.22 0.19
N PRO A 372 -34.79 6.02 -0.64
CA PRO A 372 -35.13 5.59 -1.99
C PRO A 372 -33.86 5.51 -2.86
N LYS A 373 -33.79 4.51 -3.75
CA LYS A 373 -32.68 4.35 -4.71
C LYS A 373 -32.41 5.63 -5.51
N SER A 374 -33.48 6.33 -5.90
CA SER A 374 -33.41 7.56 -6.71
C SER A 374 -32.60 8.69 -6.08
N LYS A 375 -32.37 8.68 -4.76
CA LYS A 375 -31.46 9.61 -4.09
C LYS A 375 -30.03 9.51 -4.62
N TYR A 376 -29.62 8.30 -5.02
CA TYR A 376 -28.24 8.00 -5.39
C TYR A 376 -28.02 7.93 -6.91
N ASP A 377 -29.09 7.91 -7.71
CA ASP A 377 -29.00 7.79 -9.17
C ASP A 377 -28.21 8.92 -9.83
N SER A 378 -28.16 10.08 -9.17
CA SER A 378 -27.39 11.25 -9.58
C SER A 378 -26.14 11.51 -8.74
N ASP A 379 -25.89 10.72 -7.69
CA ASP A 379 -24.77 10.90 -6.76
C ASP A 379 -24.12 9.56 -6.39
N THR A 380 -23.36 9.02 -7.34
CA THR A 380 -22.64 7.75 -7.17
C THR A 380 -21.52 7.82 -6.15
N LYS A 381 -21.04 9.03 -5.79
CA LYS A 381 -20.04 9.22 -4.74
C LYS A 381 -20.66 9.01 -3.35
N ALA A 382 -21.82 9.63 -3.10
CA ALA A 382 -22.56 9.39 -1.87
C ALA A 382 -22.98 7.92 -1.74
N TRP A 383 -23.34 7.28 -2.85
CA TRP A 383 -23.60 5.84 -2.88
C TRP A 383 -22.38 5.01 -2.46
N HIS A 384 -21.22 5.28 -3.07
CA HIS A 384 -19.97 4.61 -2.75
C HIS A 384 -19.62 4.67 -1.28
N GLN A 385 -19.72 5.87 -0.69
CA GLN A 385 -19.47 6.06 0.73
C GLN A 385 -20.47 5.24 1.58
N LEU A 386 -21.76 5.31 1.26
CA LEU A 386 -22.79 4.65 2.04
C LEU A 386 -22.65 3.12 2.08
N TYR A 387 -22.45 2.47 0.92
CA TYR A 387 -22.33 1.01 0.95
C TYR A 387 -21.01 0.57 1.59
N ALA A 388 -19.93 1.34 1.45
CA ALA A 388 -18.66 1.05 2.12
C ALA A 388 -18.84 1.09 3.65
N ASP A 389 -19.53 2.11 4.17
CA ASP A 389 -19.85 2.24 5.60
C ASP A 389 -20.72 1.07 6.07
N LYS A 390 -21.74 0.68 5.30
CA LYS A 390 -22.62 -0.45 5.66
C LYS A 390 -21.92 -1.79 5.63
N ILE A 391 -20.99 -2.01 4.71
CA ILE A 391 -20.16 -3.22 4.67
C ILE A 391 -19.19 -3.24 5.85
N ALA A 392 -18.62 -2.09 6.23
CA ALA A 392 -17.79 -1.95 7.43
C ALA A 392 -18.56 -2.19 8.73
N GLU A 393 -19.80 -1.69 8.85
CA GLU A 393 -20.72 -1.98 9.96
C GLU A 393 -21.01 -3.49 10.08
N ALA A 394 -21.00 -4.22 8.95
CA ALA A 394 -21.12 -5.67 8.90
C ALA A 394 -19.81 -6.42 9.20
N GLY A 395 -18.74 -5.70 9.58
CA GLY A 395 -17.47 -6.26 10.03
C GLY A 395 -16.46 -6.59 8.94
N VAL A 396 -16.67 -6.11 7.70
CA VAL A 396 -15.74 -6.33 6.59
C VAL A 396 -15.15 -5.00 6.12
N ASP A 397 -13.82 -4.91 6.14
CA ASP A 397 -13.10 -3.80 5.50
C ASP A 397 -12.92 -4.11 4.02
N MET A 398 -13.57 -3.33 3.16
CA MET A 398 -13.59 -3.54 1.72
C MET A 398 -12.22 -3.44 1.05
N ASN A 399 -11.29 -2.71 1.69
CA ASN A 399 -9.91 -2.57 1.23
C ASN A 399 -8.99 -3.69 1.77
N PHE A 400 -9.38 -4.32 2.88
CA PHE A 400 -8.59 -5.35 3.55
C PHE A 400 -9.49 -6.52 4.01
N PRO A 401 -10.14 -7.25 3.08
CA PRO A 401 -11.08 -8.31 3.43
C PRO A 401 -10.40 -9.60 3.91
N GLY A 402 -9.07 -9.63 3.97
CA GLY A 402 -8.26 -10.82 4.28
C GLY A 402 -7.68 -11.47 3.03
N GLU A 403 -6.81 -12.45 3.23
CA GLU A 403 -6.14 -13.17 2.14
C GLU A 403 -7.14 -13.90 1.24
N ALA A 404 -6.91 -13.85 -0.07
CA ALA A 404 -7.74 -14.48 -1.09
C ALA A 404 -9.25 -14.14 -1.02
N ASN A 405 -9.64 -13.08 -0.30
CA ASN A 405 -11.02 -12.64 -0.20
C ASN A 405 -11.30 -11.50 -1.18
N LEU A 406 -12.42 -11.60 -1.90
CA LEU A 406 -13.00 -10.51 -2.67
C LEU A 406 -14.28 -10.04 -1.97
N VAL A 407 -14.58 -8.74 -2.05
CA VAL A 407 -15.85 -8.20 -1.57
C VAL A 407 -16.71 -7.86 -2.78
N MET A 408 -17.93 -8.39 -2.83
CA MET A 408 -18.88 -8.13 -3.89
C MET A 408 -20.13 -7.45 -3.34
N MET A 409 -20.39 -6.24 -3.78
CA MET A 409 -21.66 -5.57 -3.56
C MET A 409 -22.62 -5.88 -4.71
N ALA A 410 -23.82 -6.35 -4.39
CA ALA A 410 -24.90 -6.61 -5.33
C ALA A 410 -26.11 -5.73 -5.01
N ALA A 411 -26.46 -4.80 -5.90
CA ALA A 411 -27.54 -3.83 -5.65
C ALA A 411 -28.41 -3.60 -6.90
N PRO A 412 -29.63 -3.06 -6.73
CA PRO A 412 -30.35 -2.40 -7.82
C PRO A 412 -29.47 -1.35 -8.52
N GLN A 413 -29.64 -1.19 -9.83
CA GLN A 413 -28.79 -0.31 -10.62
C GLN A 413 -28.91 1.18 -10.22
N VAL A 414 -27.87 1.74 -9.62
CA VAL A 414 -27.78 3.16 -9.17
C VAL A 414 -27.08 4.06 -10.21
N SER A 415 -26.57 3.51 -11.30
CA SER A 415 -25.79 4.28 -12.28
C SER A 415 -25.95 3.70 -13.68
N THR A 416 -25.36 4.34 -14.69
CA THR A 416 -25.37 3.80 -16.07
C THR A 416 -24.42 2.62 -16.28
N ILE A 417 -23.53 2.32 -15.33
CA ILE A 417 -22.67 1.14 -15.40
C ILE A 417 -23.43 -0.10 -14.95
N ASN A 418 -23.13 -1.24 -15.58
CA ASN A 418 -23.70 -2.54 -15.20
C ASN A 418 -22.88 -3.22 -14.10
N SER A 419 -21.57 -3.04 -14.15
CA SER A 419 -20.61 -3.60 -13.21
C SER A 419 -19.30 -2.81 -13.26
N GLN A 420 -18.51 -2.95 -12.21
CA GLN A 420 -17.15 -2.44 -12.13
C GLN A 420 -16.39 -3.22 -11.05
N ALA A 421 -15.11 -3.47 -11.26
CA ALA A 421 -14.26 -4.06 -10.25
C ALA A 421 -12.82 -3.54 -10.31
N GLY A 422 -12.12 -3.72 -9.20
CA GLY A 422 -10.70 -3.49 -9.04
C GLY A 422 -10.27 -4.07 -7.70
N PRO A 423 -9.02 -4.53 -7.52
CA PRO A 423 -8.71 -5.34 -6.36
C PRO A 423 -8.94 -4.63 -5.02
N PRO A 424 -9.58 -5.28 -4.02
CA PRO A 424 -10.20 -6.61 -4.02
C PRO A 424 -11.74 -6.58 -4.17
N PHE A 425 -12.30 -5.53 -4.77
CA PHE A 425 -13.73 -5.21 -4.74
C PHE A 425 -14.44 -5.35 -6.09
N ILE A 426 -15.70 -5.79 -6.03
CA ILE A 426 -16.63 -5.93 -7.14
C ILE A 426 -17.92 -5.17 -6.84
N GLN A 427 -18.32 -4.32 -7.76
CA GLN A 427 -19.59 -3.61 -7.78
C GLN A 427 -20.48 -4.19 -8.89
N LEU A 428 -21.64 -4.73 -8.50
CA LEU A 428 -22.50 -5.50 -9.39
C LEU A 428 -23.93 -4.97 -9.38
N TYR A 429 -24.41 -4.54 -10.55
CA TYR A 429 -25.80 -4.15 -10.79
C TYR A 429 -26.55 -5.11 -11.73
N HIS A 430 -25.85 -6.12 -12.25
CA HIS A 430 -26.37 -7.14 -13.14
C HIS A 430 -25.69 -8.49 -12.86
N HIS A 431 -26.43 -9.61 -12.87
CA HIS A 431 -25.98 -10.88 -12.27
C HIS A 431 -25.53 -11.97 -13.26
N LYS A 432 -25.17 -11.69 -14.51
CA LYS A 432 -24.81 -12.79 -15.44
C LYS A 432 -23.51 -13.47 -15.00
N PRO A 433 -23.39 -14.81 -15.06
CA PRO A 433 -22.17 -15.52 -14.68
C PRO A 433 -20.93 -15.00 -15.37
N GLY A 434 -21.00 -14.73 -16.68
CA GLY A 434 -19.89 -14.18 -17.44
C GLY A 434 -19.46 -12.79 -16.99
N THR A 435 -20.41 -11.92 -16.64
CA THR A 435 -20.11 -10.61 -16.02
C THR A 435 -19.41 -10.79 -14.69
N ILE A 436 -19.91 -11.67 -13.83
CA ILE A 436 -19.30 -11.94 -12.52
C ILE A 436 -17.88 -12.48 -12.68
N ALA A 437 -17.66 -13.44 -13.58
CA ALA A 437 -16.36 -14.02 -13.85
C ALA A 437 -15.35 -12.98 -14.36
N HIS A 438 -15.79 -12.09 -15.26
CA HIS A 438 -15.00 -10.97 -15.76
C HIS A 438 -14.58 -10.01 -14.65
N GLU A 439 -15.54 -9.56 -13.83
CA GLU A 439 -15.26 -8.65 -12.71
C GLU A 439 -14.40 -9.31 -11.62
N MET A 440 -14.55 -10.61 -11.38
CA MET A 440 -13.64 -11.38 -10.53
C MET A 440 -12.21 -11.34 -11.08
N GLY A 441 -12.03 -11.43 -12.40
CA GLY A 441 -10.73 -11.25 -13.04
C GLY A 441 -10.09 -9.90 -12.68
N HIS A 442 -10.86 -8.81 -12.76
CA HIS A 442 -10.42 -7.49 -12.33
C HIS A 442 -10.12 -7.39 -10.85
N ALA A 443 -10.99 -7.92 -9.99
CA ALA A 443 -10.80 -7.90 -8.54
C ALA A 443 -9.61 -8.77 -8.09
N MET A 444 -9.18 -9.72 -8.93
CA MET A 444 -7.94 -10.48 -8.74
C MET A 444 -6.72 -9.84 -9.43
N GLY A 445 -6.89 -8.74 -10.17
CA GLY A 445 -5.80 -7.93 -10.70
C GLY A 445 -5.67 -7.92 -12.22
N LEU A 446 -6.48 -8.66 -12.98
CA LEU A 446 -6.41 -8.65 -14.44
C LEU A 446 -6.92 -7.33 -15.03
N ARG A 447 -6.40 -6.99 -16.22
CA ARG A 447 -6.90 -5.93 -17.09
C ARG A 447 -7.80 -6.50 -18.17
N HIS A 448 -8.45 -5.63 -18.94
CA HIS A 448 -9.08 -6.08 -20.17
C HIS A 448 -8.06 -6.73 -21.10
N SER A 449 -8.47 -7.75 -21.84
CA SER A 449 -7.71 -8.25 -22.98
C SER A 449 -7.98 -7.34 -24.16
N MET A 450 -6.90 -6.86 -24.78
CA MET A 450 -6.90 -5.78 -25.76
C MET A 450 -6.47 -6.32 -27.13
N SER A 451 -6.43 -5.47 -28.14
CA SER A 451 -5.78 -5.73 -29.43
C SER A 451 -4.81 -4.60 -29.78
N VAL A 452 -3.83 -4.91 -30.63
CA VAL A 452 -2.95 -3.93 -31.27
C VAL A 452 -3.61 -3.44 -32.54
N GLU A 453 -3.70 -2.12 -32.68
CA GLU A 453 -4.19 -1.44 -33.87
C GLU A 453 -3.03 -0.70 -34.53
N ALA A 454 -2.48 -1.28 -35.60
CA ALA A 454 -1.26 -0.82 -36.27
C ALA A 454 -1.48 -0.43 -37.76
N GLY A 455 -2.70 -0.02 -38.10
CA GLY A 455 -3.07 0.35 -39.48
C GLY A 455 -2.99 -0.87 -40.39
N ASN A 456 -2.25 -0.80 -41.49
CA ASN A 456 -2.05 -1.94 -42.42
C ASN A 456 -0.93 -2.91 -41.99
N HIS A 457 -0.38 -2.73 -40.79
CA HIS A 457 0.65 -3.59 -40.22
C HIS A 457 0.07 -4.42 -39.07
N VAL A 458 0.72 -5.54 -38.75
CA VAL A 458 0.35 -6.36 -37.58
C VAL A 458 0.80 -5.67 -36.28
N ILE A 459 2.00 -5.08 -36.28
CA ILE A 459 2.62 -4.43 -35.13
C ILE A 459 3.83 -3.59 -35.61
N ASN A 460 4.28 -2.66 -34.77
CA ASN A 460 5.47 -1.82 -34.95
C ASN A 460 5.40 -0.94 -36.21
N SER A 461 4.23 -0.32 -36.44
CA SER A 461 4.01 0.64 -37.54
C SER A 461 4.60 2.03 -37.25
N GLY A 462 4.97 2.30 -36.00
CA GLY A 462 5.41 3.61 -35.50
C GLY A 462 4.28 4.51 -34.98
N ASN A 463 3.01 4.17 -35.24
CA ASN A 463 1.83 4.86 -34.71
C ASN A 463 0.80 3.88 -34.13
N ASP A 464 1.26 2.73 -33.64
CA ASP A 464 0.39 1.71 -33.05
C ASP A 464 -0.45 2.30 -31.92
N THR A 465 -1.65 1.77 -31.74
CA THR A 465 -2.50 2.04 -30.59
C THR A 465 -3.02 0.75 -30.00
N ILE A 466 -3.59 0.81 -28.79
CA ILE A 466 -4.18 -0.33 -28.12
C ILE A 466 -5.68 -0.12 -27.98
N ARG A 467 -6.46 -1.07 -28.51
CA ARG A 467 -7.91 -1.04 -28.40
C ARG A 467 -8.37 -1.76 -27.13
N ASN A 468 -9.02 -1.01 -26.25
CA ASN A 468 -9.58 -1.58 -25.03
C ASN A 468 -10.67 -2.61 -25.35
N TYR A 469 -10.70 -3.74 -24.64
CA TYR A 469 -11.55 -4.91 -24.95
C TYR A 469 -11.34 -5.51 -26.36
N GLY A 470 -10.27 -5.13 -27.07
CA GLY A 470 -10.08 -5.48 -28.48
C GLY A 470 -9.84 -6.96 -28.80
N ASN A 471 -9.69 -7.84 -27.79
CA ASN A 471 -9.65 -9.29 -28.05
C ASN A 471 -11.09 -9.86 -28.02
N PRO A 472 -11.70 -10.20 -29.18
CA PRO A 472 -13.07 -10.75 -29.22
C PRO A 472 -13.19 -12.15 -28.65
N HIS A 473 -12.05 -12.84 -28.46
CA HIS A 473 -11.98 -14.25 -28.12
C HIS A 473 -11.76 -14.50 -26.63
N ALA A 474 -11.41 -13.49 -25.84
CA ALA A 474 -11.00 -13.67 -24.44
C ALA A 474 -12.07 -13.22 -23.44
N MET A 475 -12.15 -13.88 -22.28
CA MET A 475 -12.99 -13.48 -21.12
C MET A 475 -12.82 -12.02 -20.73
N MET A 476 -11.58 -11.55 -20.64
CA MET A 476 -11.29 -10.16 -20.30
C MET A 476 -11.43 -9.20 -21.49
N GLY A 477 -11.73 -9.71 -22.69
CA GLY A 477 -12.09 -8.92 -23.87
C GLY A 477 -13.60 -8.92 -24.06
N MET A 478 -14.07 -9.14 -25.29
CA MET A 478 -15.52 -9.16 -25.58
C MET A 478 -16.21 -10.52 -25.28
N GLY A 479 -15.47 -11.50 -24.76
CA GLY A 479 -15.93 -12.88 -24.58
C GLY A 479 -16.73 -13.16 -23.31
N ALA A 480 -16.91 -12.18 -22.42
CA ALA A 480 -17.60 -12.40 -21.15
C ALA A 480 -19.06 -12.87 -21.34
N HIS A 481 -19.76 -12.41 -22.38
CA HIS A 481 -21.17 -12.77 -22.61
C HIS A 481 -21.41 -14.26 -22.89
N THR A 482 -20.39 -14.96 -23.38
CA THR A 482 -20.44 -16.37 -23.80
C THR A 482 -19.49 -17.24 -22.99
N LEU A 483 -18.97 -16.73 -21.85
CA LEU A 483 -18.03 -17.44 -20.98
C LEU A 483 -16.79 -17.96 -21.72
N GLU A 484 -16.23 -17.13 -22.61
CA GLU A 484 -15.02 -17.50 -23.35
C GLU A 484 -13.83 -17.77 -22.42
N GLU A 485 -12.83 -18.49 -22.93
CA GLU A 485 -11.60 -18.77 -22.22
C GLU A 485 -10.81 -17.50 -21.86
N TYR A 486 -10.04 -17.55 -20.77
CA TYR A 486 -8.88 -16.69 -20.64
C TYR A 486 -7.84 -17.07 -21.69
N ASN A 487 -7.24 -16.08 -22.36
CA ASN A 487 -6.06 -16.34 -23.19
C ASN A 487 -4.92 -16.93 -22.33
N LEU A 488 -4.01 -17.70 -22.94
CA LEU A 488 -2.97 -18.42 -22.19
C LEU A 488 -2.07 -17.48 -21.37
N MET A 489 -1.87 -16.25 -21.83
CA MET A 489 -1.07 -15.26 -21.13
C MET A 489 -1.75 -14.82 -19.83
N TYR A 490 -3.06 -14.56 -19.81
CA TYR A 490 -3.81 -14.27 -18.59
C TYR A 490 -4.00 -15.50 -17.71
N LYS A 491 -4.09 -16.72 -18.26
CA LYS A 491 -4.01 -17.94 -17.44
C LYS A 491 -2.68 -18.02 -16.67
N SER A 492 -1.58 -17.58 -17.28
CA SER A 492 -0.25 -17.57 -16.63
C SER A 492 -0.10 -16.59 -15.47
N TYR A 493 -1.00 -15.60 -15.37
CA TYR A 493 -1.04 -14.67 -14.22
C TYR A 493 -1.39 -15.40 -12.93
N PHE A 494 -2.24 -16.41 -12.98
CA PHE A 494 -2.62 -17.18 -11.81
C PHE A 494 -1.59 -18.27 -11.54
N LYS A 495 -0.96 -18.20 -10.38
CA LYS A 495 0.11 -19.11 -10.01
C LYS A 495 -0.38 -20.55 -10.00
N GLY A 496 0.29 -21.40 -10.76
CA GLY A 496 -0.01 -22.83 -10.85
C GLY A 496 -1.10 -23.21 -11.84
N TRP A 497 -1.77 -22.26 -12.52
CA TRP A 497 -2.74 -22.61 -13.57
C TRP A 497 -2.07 -23.20 -14.81
N LEU A 498 -0.90 -22.67 -15.18
CA LEU A 498 -0.09 -23.16 -16.28
C LEU A 498 1.30 -23.55 -15.81
N THR A 499 1.90 -24.52 -16.50
CA THR A 499 3.29 -24.93 -16.33
C THR A 499 4.12 -24.60 -17.57
N ASP A 500 5.43 -24.47 -17.40
CA ASP A 500 6.35 -24.28 -18.53
C ASP A 500 6.34 -25.47 -19.51
N ALA A 501 5.94 -26.66 -19.05
CA ALA A 501 5.78 -27.83 -19.91
C ALA A 501 4.55 -27.73 -20.82
N GLU A 502 3.45 -27.14 -20.32
CA GLU A 502 2.21 -26.95 -21.09
C GLU A 502 2.34 -25.83 -22.13
N VAL A 503 3.12 -24.78 -21.82
CA VAL A 503 3.36 -23.64 -22.72
C VAL A 503 4.84 -23.27 -22.72
N PRO A 504 5.72 -24.02 -23.42
CA PRO A 504 7.17 -23.80 -23.35
C PRO A 504 7.63 -22.52 -24.04
N LEU A 505 8.71 -21.93 -23.52
CA LEU A 505 9.48 -20.90 -24.21
C LEU A 505 10.37 -21.55 -25.28
N ILE A 506 10.14 -21.20 -26.54
CA ILE A 506 10.86 -21.78 -27.67
C ILE A 506 12.13 -20.99 -27.97
N THR A 507 13.27 -21.66 -27.85
CA THR A 507 14.61 -21.08 -28.03
C THR A 507 15.36 -21.62 -29.25
N SER A 508 14.78 -22.59 -29.98
CA SER A 508 15.40 -23.23 -31.15
C SER A 508 14.44 -23.26 -32.33
N SER A 509 14.97 -23.27 -33.55
CA SER A 509 14.17 -23.48 -34.75
C SER A 509 13.65 -24.92 -34.81
N GLY A 510 12.44 -25.11 -35.31
CA GLY A 510 11.81 -26.44 -35.39
C GLY A 510 10.34 -26.37 -35.78
N THR A 511 9.69 -27.53 -35.80
CA THR A 511 8.24 -27.65 -35.92
C THR A 511 7.68 -28.05 -34.56
N TYR A 512 6.75 -27.26 -34.05
CA TYR A 512 6.15 -27.43 -32.74
C TYR A 512 4.65 -27.62 -32.88
N ARG A 513 4.10 -28.61 -32.18
CA ARG A 513 2.67 -28.88 -32.15
C ARG A 513 2.01 -28.12 -31.00
N ILE A 514 0.88 -27.50 -31.28
CA ILE A 514 0.00 -26.85 -30.31
C ILE A 514 -1.34 -27.58 -30.36
N TYR A 515 -1.79 -28.08 -29.21
CA TYR A 515 -3.13 -28.63 -29.03
C TYR A 515 -4.12 -27.54 -28.62
N ALA A 516 -5.39 -27.71 -28.98
CA ALA A 516 -6.43 -26.74 -28.64
C ALA A 516 -6.58 -26.61 -27.12
N PHE A 517 -6.39 -25.41 -26.58
CA PHE A 517 -6.31 -25.19 -25.12
C PHE A 517 -7.68 -25.05 -24.45
N ASP A 518 -8.71 -24.79 -25.26
CA ASP A 518 -10.08 -24.43 -24.92
C ASP A 518 -11.01 -25.64 -24.72
N HIS A 519 -10.41 -26.81 -24.46
CA HIS A 519 -11.10 -28.09 -24.17
C HIS A 519 -10.71 -28.69 -22.82
N GLY A 520 -10.12 -27.86 -21.96
CA GLY A 520 -9.79 -28.22 -20.60
C GLY A 520 -11.03 -28.46 -19.75
N THR A 521 -10.85 -29.22 -18.69
CA THR A 521 -11.88 -29.44 -17.67
C THR A 521 -11.26 -29.31 -16.29
N ALA A 522 -12.08 -29.42 -15.25
CA ALA A 522 -11.58 -29.54 -13.88
C ALA A 522 -10.64 -30.75 -13.63
N ASN A 523 -10.45 -31.66 -14.61
CA ASN A 523 -9.52 -32.80 -14.50
C ASN A 523 -8.17 -32.57 -15.19
N GLY A 524 -7.96 -31.43 -15.84
CA GLY A 524 -6.74 -31.13 -16.58
C GLY A 524 -6.98 -30.49 -17.94
N THR A 525 -5.90 -30.27 -18.68
CA THR A 525 -5.93 -29.73 -20.04
C THR A 525 -6.60 -30.67 -21.04
N ASN A 526 -6.65 -31.97 -20.74
CA ASN A 526 -7.09 -33.06 -21.62
C ASN A 526 -6.29 -33.21 -22.93
N ALA A 527 -5.38 -32.29 -23.22
CA ALA A 527 -4.52 -32.31 -24.39
C ALA A 527 -3.36 -33.31 -24.18
N PRO A 528 -2.97 -34.06 -25.23
CA PRO A 528 -1.86 -35.01 -25.14
C PRO A 528 -0.47 -34.35 -25.22
N GLY A 529 -0.40 -33.01 -25.30
CA GLY A 529 0.85 -32.27 -25.38
C GLY A 529 0.65 -30.78 -25.12
N ASN A 530 1.61 -29.96 -25.58
CA ASN A 530 1.63 -28.52 -25.35
C ASN A 530 0.37 -27.85 -25.89
N ILE A 531 -0.20 -26.95 -25.09
CA ILE A 531 -1.43 -26.21 -25.42
C ILE A 531 -1.15 -24.79 -25.94
N GLY A 532 0.12 -24.39 -25.93
CA GLY A 532 0.58 -23.13 -26.53
C GLY A 532 2.10 -23.08 -26.62
N LEU A 533 2.63 -21.95 -27.13
CA LEU A 533 4.07 -21.66 -27.17
C LEU A 533 4.33 -20.23 -26.74
N ARG A 534 5.49 -19.99 -26.13
CA ARG A 534 6.04 -18.65 -25.89
C ARG A 534 7.24 -18.39 -26.78
N LEU A 535 7.37 -17.16 -27.27
CA LEU A 535 8.51 -16.69 -28.05
C LEU A 535 8.94 -15.31 -27.55
N MET A 536 10.22 -15.14 -27.25
CA MET A 536 10.78 -13.83 -26.90
C MET A 536 11.07 -13.03 -28.17
N SER A 537 10.74 -11.73 -28.16
CA SER A 537 11.13 -10.78 -29.21
C SER A 537 12.65 -10.63 -29.31
N GLY A 538 13.15 -10.19 -30.46
CA GLY A 538 14.59 -10.03 -30.69
C GLY A 538 15.25 -8.94 -29.85
N ASN A 539 14.50 -7.94 -29.38
CA ASN A 539 14.97 -6.96 -28.41
C ASN A 539 14.89 -7.44 -26.95
N GLY A 540 14.22 -8.57 -26.67
CA GLY A 540 14.09 -9.12 -25.32
C GLY A 540 13.02 -8.48 -24.44
N ASP A 541 12.30 -7.48 -24.94
CA ASP A 541 11.33 -6.70 -24.16
C ASP A 541 9.92 -7.30 -24.16
N TYR A 542 9.59 -8.15 -25.14
CA TYR A 542 8.23 -8.64 -25.38
C TYR A 542 8.17 -10.16 -25.48
N THR A 543 7.09 -10.74 -24.96
CA THR A 543 6.82 -12.18 -25.11
C THR A 543 5.54 -12.39 -25.89
N TYR A 544 5.64 -13.15 -26.98
CA TYR A 544 4.52 -13.60 -27.80
C TYR A 544 4.01 -14.95 -27.29
N TRP A 545 2.70 -15.08 -27.20
CA TRP A 545 1.97 -16.26 -26.76
C TRP A 545 1.11 -16.76 -27.92
N LEU A 546 1.46 -17.93 -28.45
CA LEU A 546 0.74 -18.59 -29.53
C LEU A 546 -0.27 -19.55 -28.92
N GLU A 547 -1.52 -19.44 -29.37
CA GLU A 547 -2.62 -20.27 -28.90
C GLU A 547 -3.44 -20.82 -30.08
N TYR A 548 -3.92 -22.05 -29.93
CA TYR A 548 -4.81 -22.70 -30.88
C TYR A 548 -6.15 -22.99 -30.21
N ARG A 549 -7.23 -22.70 -30.92
CA ARG A 549 -8.60 -22.83 -30.41
C ARG A 549 -9.49 -23.47 -31.46
N THR A 550 -10.51 -24.17 -30.99
CA THR A 550 -11.54 -24.74 -31.86
C THR A 550 -12.96 -24.45 -31.38
N THR A 551 -13.11 -23.89 -30.18
CA THR A 551 -14.40 -23.51 -29.57
C THR A 551 -14.44 -22.04 -29.20
N ASN A 552 -15.49 -21.36 -29.66
CA ASN A 552 -15.90 -20.00 -29.33
C ASN A 552 -17.10 -19.67 -30.24
N ASP A 553 -18.07 -18.91 -29.75
CA ASP A 553 -19.33 -18.65 -30.48
C ASP A 553 -19.13 -17.86 -31.79
N ARG A 554 -17.98 -17.20 -31.95
CA ARG A 554 -17.56 -16.43 -33.12
C ARG A 554 -16.59 -17.19 -34.03
N TYR A 555 -16.18 -18.39 -33.65
CA TYR A 555 -15.29 -19.20 -34.49
C TYR A 555 -16.08 -19.83 -35.65
N ASN A 556 -15.69 -19.49 -36.87
CA ASN A 556 -16.18 -20.14 -38.08
C ASN A 556 -15.04 -20.96 -38.72
N THR A 557 -15.30 -21.58 -39.88
CA THR A 557 -14.31 -22.42 -40.55
C THR A 557 -13.01 -21.69 -40.92
N ASN A 558 -13.02 -20.36 -41.03
CA ASN A 558 -11.84 -19.58 -41.39
C ASN A 558 -10.93 -19.30 -40.19
N THR A 559 -11.48 -19.20 -38.98
CA THR A 559 -10.74 -18.88 -37.74
C THR A 559 -10.13 -20.13 -37.08
N LYS A 560 -10.68 -21.34 -37.34
CA LYS A 560 -10.10 -22.63 -36.89
C LYS A 560 -8.84 -23.07 -37.68
N ASN A 561 -8.40 -22.29 -38.67
CA ASN A 561 -7.32 -22.62 -39.60
C ASN A 561 -6.02 -21.83 -39.33
N GLY A 562 -5.81 -21.33 -38.11
CA GLY A 562 -4.62 -20.57 -37.76
C GLY A 562 -4.33 -20.56 -36.27
N VAL A 563 -3.32 -19.79 -35.87
CA VAL A 563 -2.98 -19.54 -34.46
C VAL A 563 -3.26 -18.09 -34.11
N LEU A 564 -3.86 -17.85 -32.94
CA LEU A 564 -3.92 -16.51 -32.36
C LEU A 564 -2.57 -16.19 -31.70
N VAL A 565 -2.21 -14.90 -31.69
CA VAL A 565 -0.95 -14.43 -31.10
C VAL A 565 -1.25 -13.27 -30.17
N ASN A 566 -1.05 -13.46 -28.87
CA ASN A 566 -1.10 -12.38 -27.89
C ASN A 566 0.32 -11.92 -27.55
N ILE A 567 0.53 -10.62 -27.38
CA ILE A 567 1.81 -10.04 -26.96
C ILE A 567 1.70 -9.47 -25.54
N LYS A 568 2.72 -9.76 -24.72
CA LYS A 568 2.95 -9.19 -23.38
C LYS A 568 4.09 -8.18 -23.46
N GLY A 569 3.98 -7.05 -22.77
CA GLY A 569 5.01 -6.00 -22.71
C GLY A 569 4.78 -4.84 -23.67
N TYR A 570 3.93 -5.00 -24.70
CA TYR A 570 3.81 -4.03 -25.78
C TYR A 570 2.92 -2.83 -25.42
N MET A 571 3.44 -1.61 -25.62
CA MET A 571 2.75 -0.34 -25.31
C MET A 571 2.17 -0.26 -23.90
N GLU A 572 2.90 -0.80 -22.92
CA GLU A 572 2.49 -0.81 -21.52
C GLU A 572 2.72 0.56 -20.86
N ASN A 573 1.68 1.39 -20.82
CA ASN A 573 1.68 2.68 -20.13
C ASN A 573 0.72 2.65 -18.93
N GLU A 574 0.95 1.77 -17.93
CA GLU A 574 0.05 1.61 -16.79
C GLU A 574 0.53 2.34 -15.52
N PRO A 575 -0.16 3.41 -15.08
CA PRO A 575 0.20 4.12 -13.86
C PRO A 575 -0.42 3.53 -12.58
N LEU A 576 -1.44 2.65 -12.65
CA LEU A 576 -2.13 2.15 -11.46
C LEU A 576 -1.48 0.87 -10.90
N PRO A 577 -0.95 0.92 -9.66
CA PRO A 577 -0.24 -0.20 -9.06
C PRO A 577 -1.13 -1.38 -8.66
N SER A 578 -2.46 -1.21 -8.61
CA SER A 578 -3.40 -2.22 -8.08
C SER A 578 -3.74 -3.34 -9.07
N PHE A 579 -3.40 -3.19 -10.35
CA PHE A 579 -3.62 -4.23 -11.36
C PHE A 579 -2.30 -4.88 -11.75
N TRP A 580 -2.38 -6.00 -12.46
CA TRP A 580 -1.23 -6.70 -13.01
C TRP A 580 -0.37 -5.77 -13.87
N ASN A 581 0.95 -5.90 -13.73
CA ASN A 581 1.97 -5.07 -14.38
C ASN A 581 2.04 -5.21 -15.90
N HIS A 582 1.16 -6.03 -16.51
CA HIS A 582 1.17 -6.26 -17.95
C HIS A 582 -0.25 -6.33 -18.52
N ARG A 583 -0.38 -6.08 -19.83
CA ARG A 583 -1.65 -6.20 -20.55
C ARG A 583 -1.52 -7.22 -21.67
N SER A 584 -2.59 -7.96 -21.95
CA SER A 584 -2.64 -8.84 -23.10
C SER A 584 -3.14 -8.07 -24.29
N ALA A 585 -2.39 -8.06 -25.39
CA ALA A 585 -2.82 -7.50 -26.66
C ALA A 585 -2.79 -8.57 -27.75
N LEU A 586 -3.95 -8.86 -28.35
CA LEU A 586 -4.08 -9.70 -29.53
C LEU A 586 -3.47 -8.99 -30.74
N LEU A 587 -2.69 -9.71 -31.53
CA LEU A 587 -2.19 -9.23 -32.82
C LEU A 587 -3.15 -9.65 -33.92
N ASP A 588 -3.61 -8.67 -34.69
CA ASP A 588 -4.40 -8.92 -35.88
C ASP A 588 -3.47 -9.26 -37.06
N MET A 589 -3.53 -10.50 -37.53
CA MET A 589 -2.74 -10.99 -38.66
C MET A 589 -3.35 -10.64 -40.02
N THR A 590 -4.57 -10.10 -40.01
CA THR A 590 -5.34 -9.67 -41.18
C THR A 590 -5.87 -8.24 -40.99
N PRO A 591 -4.99 -7.26 -40.73
CA PRO A 591 -5.43 -5.91 -40.43
C PRO A 591 -6.24 -5.28 -41.57
N ASN A 592 -7.33 -4.61 -41.21
CA ASN A 592 -8.36 -3.99 -42.05
C ASN A 592 -9.03 -4.98 -43.02
N SER A 593 -9.17 -6.24 -42.63
CA SER A 593 -9.86 -7.25 -43.44
C SER A 593 -11.37 -7.24 -43.25
N LYS A 594 -11.87 -6.68 -42.14
CA LYS A 594 -13.31 -6.53 -41.87
C LYS A 594 -13.72 -5.11 -41.46
N ASP A 595 -15.03 -4.89 -41.49
CA ASP A 595 -15.65 -3.62 -41.11
C ASP A 595 -15.88 -3.54 -39.59
N ASN A 596 -15.26 -2.56 -38.94
CA ASN A 596 -15.41 -2.30 -37.50
C ASN A 596 -16.72 -1.56 -37.11
N SER A 597 -17.65 -1.38 -38.04
CA SER A 597 -18.93 -0.69 -37.76
C SER A 597 -19.90 -1.48 -36.87
N ARG A 598 -19.66 -2.79 -36.67
CA ARG A 598 -20.53 -3.68 -35.88
C ARG A 598 -19.71 -4.65 -35.02
N TRP A 599 -20.18 -4.86 -33.79
CA TRP A 599 -19.54 -5.74 -32.79
C TRP A 599 -19.27 -7.19 -33.25
N ALA A 600 -20.06 -7.70 -34.21
CA ALA A 600 -19.93 -9.05 -34.75
C ALA A 600 -19.01 -9.14 -35.98
N GLN A 601 -18.56 -8.00 -36.50
CA GLN A 601 -17.73 -7.87 -37.71
C GLN A 601 -16.40 -7.16 -37.41
N GLU A 602 -16.07 -6.97 -36.13
CA GLU A 602 -14.81 -6.37 -35.69
C GLU A 602 -13.62 -7.04 -36.40
N ASP A 603 -12.64 -6.21 -36.76
CA ASP A 603 -11.48 -6.61 -37.57
C ASP A 603 -10.72 -7.77 -36.91
N GLU A 604 -10.61 -7.75 -35.59
CA GLU A 604 -9.86 -8.75 -34.84
C GLU A 604 -10.56 -10.12 -34.73
N THR A 605 -11.74 -10.28 -35.34
CA THR A 605 -12.46 -11.56 -35.35
C THR A 605 -11.86 -12.61 -36.29
N ASP A 606 -10.91 -12.25 -37.17
CA ASP A 606 -10.08 -13.16 -37.99
C ASP A 606 -8.58 -12.93 -37.79
N ALA A 607 -8.21 -12.47 -36.60
CA ALA A 607 -6.83 -12.18 -36.22
C ALA A 607 -5.86 -13.38 -36.30
N GLU A 608 -6.32 -14.60 -36.58
CA GLU A 608 -5.45 -15.77 -36.65
C GLU A 608 -4.41 -15.69 -37.78
N LEU A 609 -3.17 -16.08 -37.47
CA LEU A 609 -2.18 -16.38 -38.49
C LEU A 609 -2.59 -17.68 -39.20
N ALA A 610 -3.19 -17.57 -40.37
CA ALA A 610 -3.67 -18.73 -41.13
C ALA A 610 -2.54 -19.67 -41.60
N ILE A 611 -2.86 -20.96 -41.76
CA ILE A 611 -1.94 -21.97 -42.31
C ILE A 611 -1.36 -21.50 -43.66
N GLY A 612 -0.04 -21.62 -43.80
CA GLY A 612 0.72 -21.20 -44.98
C GLY A 612 1.08 -19.71 -45.01
N LYS A 613 0.59 -18.90 -44.06
CA LYS A 613 1.03 -17.51 -43.84
C LYS A 613 2.12 -17.46 -42.79
N SER A 614 2.97 -16.43 -42.86
CA SER A 614 4.08 -16.24 -41.92
C SER A 614 3.99 -14.88 -41.26
N PHE A 615 4.35 -14.84 -39.98
CA PHE A 615 4.64 -13.62 -39.24
C PHE A 615 6.11 -13.62 -38.84
N THR A 616 6.78 -12.47 -39.04
CA THR A 616 8.16 -12.25 -38.60
C THR A 616 8.15 -11.19 -37.52
N ASP A 617 8.78 -11.49 -36.39
CA ASP A 617 9.02 -10.53 -35.33
C ASP A 617 9.76 -9.30 -35.88
N PRO A 618 9.22 -8.08 -35.74
CA PRO A 618 9.87 -6.86 -36.23
C PRO A 618 11.27 -6.62 -35.66
N TRP A 619 11.58 -7.21 -34.50
CA TRP A 619 12.89 -7.11 -33.87
C TRP A 619 13.85 -8.25 -34.24
N ASN A 620 13.53 -9.03 -35.28
CA ASN A 620 14.31 -10.15 -35.80
C ASN A 620 14.59 -11.27 -34.77
N GLY A 621 13.68 -11.53 -33.83
CA GLY A 621 13.83 -12.65 -32.88
C GLY A 621 13.39 -13.99 -33.46
N PHE A 622 12.38 -14.02 -34.33
CA PHE A 622 11.85 -15.24 -34.93
C PHE A 622 10.94 -14.97 -36.14
N LYS A 623 10.64 -16.04 -36.88
CA LYS A 623 9.53 -16.13 -37.82
C LYS A 623 8.71 -17.39 -37.52
N ILE A 624 7.37 -17.27 -37.58
CA ILE A 624 6.43 -18.37 -37.37
C ILE A 624 5.60 -18.63 -38.62
N THR A 625 5.23 -19.89 -38.87
CA THR A 625 4.36 -20.30 -39.98
C THR A 625 3.58 -21.54 -39.58
N PRO A 626 2.25 -21.45 -39.37
CA PRO A 626 1.42 -22.64 -39.21
C PRO A 626 1.39 -23.43 -40.52
N ILE A 627 1.60 -24.75 -40.45
CA ILE A 627 1.84 -25.59 -41.65
C ILE A 627 0.82 -26.70 -41.84
N ALA A 628 0.21 -27.20 -40.76
CA ALA A 628 -0.75 -28.29 -40.81
C ALA A 628 -1.63 -28.27 -39.56
N ARG A 629 -2.84 -28.80 -39.66
CA ARG A 629 -3.70 -29.10 -38.51
C ARG A 629 -4.25 -30.52 -38.62
N GLY A 630 -4.70 -31.07 -37.50
CA GLY A 630 -5.32 -32.39 -37.46
C GLY A 630 -5.88 -32.74 -36.10
N GLY A 631 -6.17 -34.02 -35.90
CA GLY A 631 -6.92 -34.49 -34.74
C GLY A 631 -8.43 -34.32 -34.92
N GLN A 632 -9.19 -34.66 -33.89
CA GLN A 632 -10.64 -34.47 -33.88
C GLN A 632 -10.93 -33.00 -33.58
N GLU A 633 -11.50 -32.27 -34.55
CA GLU A 633 -11.96 -30.89 -34.36
C GLU A 633 -12.95 -30.80 -33.19
N ASP A 634 -12.97 -29.66 -32.49
CA ASP A 634 -13.80 -29.43 -31.30
C ASP A 634 -13.54 -30.46 -30.18
N SER A 635 -12.26 -30.81 -30.00
CA SER A 635 -11.79 -31.62 -28.89
C SER A 635 -10.37 -31.24 -28.48
N ALA A 636 -9.95 -31.66 -27.28
CA ALA A 636 -8.57 -31.49 -26.80
C ALA A 636 -7.51 -32.22 -27.65
N ASN A 637 -7.93 -33.11 -28.56
CA ASN A 637 -7.04 -33.77 -29.52
C ASN A 637 -6.84 -32.96 -30.82
N ALA A 638 -7.58 -31.88 -31.04
CA ALA A 638 -7.34 -30.97 -32.15
C ALA A 638 -5.98 -30.31 -31.98
N TRP A 639 -5.19 -30.23 -33.06
CA TRP A 639 -3.86 -29.65 -33.03
C TRP A 639 -3.50 -28.90 -34.30
N ILE A 640 -2.54 -27.99 -34.18
CA ILE A 640 -1.89 -27.27 -35.26
C ILE A 640 -0.36 -27.32 -35.10
N ASP A 641 0.34 -27.59 -36.20
CA ASP A 641 1.80 -27.57 -36.26
C ASP A 641 2.29 -26.21 -36.74
N VAL A 642 3.23 -25.61 -36.01
CA VAL A 642 3.83 -24.31 -36.29
C VAL A 642 5.33 -24.49 -36.52
N LYS A 643 5.81 -24.11 -37.71
CA LYS A 643 7.23 -23.96 -37.98
C LYS A 643 7.72 -22.66 -37.34
N VAL A 644 8.72 -22.77 -36.47
CA VAL A 644 9.42 -21.65 -35.84
C VAL A 644 10.84 -21.59 -36.41
N GLU A 645 11.24 -20.41 -36.87
CA GLU A 645 12.57 -20.10 -37.38
C GLU A 645 13.16 -19.00 -36.49
N LYS A 646 14.18 -19.32 -35.67
CA LYS A 646 14.94 -18.30 -34.91
C LYS A 646 15.83 -17.52 -35.90
N LEU A 647 15.84 -16.20 -35.77
CA LEU A 647 16.49 -15.27 -36.69
C LEU A 647 17.72 -14.59 -36.10
#